data_AF-A0A934ZPS5-F1
#
_entry.id   AF-A0A934ZPS5-F1
#
_cell.length_a   1.000
_cell.length_b   1.000
_cell.length_c   1.000
_cell.angle_alpha   90.00
_cell.angle_beta   90.00
_cell.angle_gamma   90.00
#
_symmetry.space_group_name_H-M   'P 1'
#
loop_
_entity.id
_entity.type
_entity.pdbx_description
1 polymer ?
#
loop_
_entity_poly.entity_id
_entity_poly.type
_entity_poly.pdbx_seq_one_letter_code
_entity_poly.pdbx_strand_id
1 'polypeptide(L)'
;MYPGPGARGNDVPSVDVEPVDATTLDASEPDASAFDAPEPDGAAPDVSVSDAALNDVPVDVSAISCRDDSACRASGGVCDRVRGHCVECVGPDDCGGSGRSCSGNRCVAAVACTTSRMCPGQVCNSARGYCVDCNVDADCGDGTVCRSNACVQPPRACRSSRECSDLMLVCDTVRAQCVECVADVDCATGQYCTPDATCRPQVCTPNAVECLDERRVRTCDARGSAWVERACAARESCATGRCAAWTCTPATATCADGSSRRVCNADGLGTTDQRCGADEGCRDGVCRARSCAPGATTCVDGRVRRICSADGLGTTDSPCPDRSGCVGGACAPWVCTPGAVECLTMTTARECSADGQSYAARTCAVGQSCRAGACRAWACTPGTSTCRDSSTMSVCAADGGGSSPSRARRAHPASAACARLDLLPGSRRCVGAGAVETCRADGLGYGASTACAVPANATAATCAGGLCGFTCAGEYADCDGTAANGCETDTRNSAASCGRCGAACPGAPNASPTCAAGVCGVSCAAGFANCDGLASNGCESALSSASNCGRCGNACPSIANGSASCASGTCGLRCNSGYNLCRGTCAANVATETCNGMDDDCDGVTDEGCGVGSCASPFIAPPDGGRFTGNMNGRGTQSATCGSSYNSGGVERIWSWIPLRSGTANIRLTGDFWPATLYVRQGVCATGSQIACNSQTGTWPTETVTFAVTAGTTYFVLVDCHYNGTTYNPRYDLTITAP
;
A
#
# COMPACT_ATOMS: atom_id res chain seq x y z
N MET A 1 45.42 8.43 -41.51
CA MET A 1 46.88 8.35 -41.30
C MET A 1 47.14 8.14 -39.81
N TYR A 2 48.12 7.30 -39.45
CA TYR A 2 48.72 7.15 -38.10
C TYR A 2 50.03 7.97 -38.06
N PRO A 3 50.66 8.31 -36.89
CA PRO A 3 51.05 7.40 -35.78
C PRO A 3 50.85 7.92 -34.32
N GLY A 4 51.21 7.09 -33.31
CA GLY A 4 51.35 7.43 -31.87
C GLY A 4 52.83 7.61 -31.46
N PRO A 5 53.31 7.33 -30.19
CA PRO A 5 52.68 6.81 -28.94
C PRO A 5 52.82 7.81 -27.74
N GLY A 6 52.64 7.53 -26.42
CA GLY A 6 52.09 6.37 -25.67
C GLY A 6 53.05 5.66 -24.67
N ALA A 7 53.01 5.94 -23.34
CA ALA A 7 53.78 5.18 -22.30
C ALA A 7 53.35 5.37 -20.81
N ARG A 8 53.13 4.23 -20.08
CA ARG A 8 53.23 3.94 -18.59
C ARG A 8 52.46 4.82 -17.56
N GLY A 9 51.92 4.31 -16.44
CA GLY A 9 51.75 2.91 -15.93
C GLY A 9 51.35 2.83 -14.43
N ASN A 10 50.80 1.68 -13.98
CA ASN A 10 50.56 1.22 -12.57
C ASN A 10 49.47 1.94 -11.72
N ASP A 11 48.72 1.32 -10.78
CA ASP A 11 48.31 -0.09 -10.58
C ASP A 11 47.16 -0.24 -9.51
N VAL A 12 46.30 -1.27 -9.68
CA VAL A 12 45.38 -2.06 -8.77
C VAL A 12 44.98 -1.61 -7.32
N PRO A 13 43.93 -2.20 -6.68
CA PRO A 13 42.99 -3.26 -7.12
C PRO A 13 41.47 -2.99 -6.90
N SER A 14 40.64 -3.90 -7.42
CA SER A 14 39.29 -4.25 -6.94
C SER A 14 39.07 -5.75 -7.22
N VAL A 15 38.15 -6.42 -6.50
CA VAL A 15 37.83 -7.85 -6.73
C VAL A 15 36.34 -8.13 -6.48
N ASP A 16 35.75 -8.91 -7.39
CA ASP A 16 34.35 -9.36 -7.39
C ASP A 16 34.24 -10.89 -7.14
N VAL A 17 33.02 -11.42 -7.17
CA VAL A 17 32.63 -12.79 -6.83
C VAL A 17 32.56 -13.70 -8.06
N GLU A 18 33.00 -14.97 -7.93
CA GLU A 18 32.73 -16.08 -8.87
C GLU A 18 32.53 -17.40 -8.08
N PRO A 19 31.61 -18.30 -8.48
CA PRO A 19 31.49 -19.68 -7.99
C PRO A 19 32.00 -20.72 -9.02
N VAL A 20 32.38 -21.93 -8.57
CA VAL A 20 32.80 -23.04 -9.46
C VAL A 20 32.35 -24.42 -8.94
N ASP A 21 32.25 -25.39 -9.85
CA ASP A 21 31.69 -26.73 -9.65
C ASP A 21 32.64 -27.85 -10.17
N ALA A 22 32.42 -29.07 -9.66
CA ALA A 22 32.79 -30.39 -10.18
C ALA A 22 34.26 -30.74 -10.57
N THR A 23 34.83 -31.70 -9.82
CA THR A 23 35.67 -32.85 -10.31
C THR A 23 37.12 -32.58 -10.82
N THR A 24 38.13 -33.47 -10.76
CA THR A 24 38.22 -34.92 -10.41
C THR A 24 39.68 -35.34 -10.06
N LEU A 25 39.84 -36.45 -9.30
CA LEU A 25 41.06 -37.32 -9.17
C LEU A 25 42.33 -36.69 -8.52
N ASP A 26 43.31 -37.44 -7.97
CA ASP A 26 43.64 -38.88 -8.03
C ASP A 26 44.14 -39.46 -6.67
N ALA A 27 44.24 -40.79 -6.54
CA ALA A 27 44.22 -41.54 -5.26
C ALA A 27 45.57 -42.12 -4.76
N SER A 28 45.56 -42.71 -3.54
CA SER A 28 46.45 -43.81 -3.10
C SER A 28 45.82 -44.59 -1.92
N GLU A 29 45.89 -45.92 -1.96
CA GLU A 29 45.25 -46.94 -1.08
C GLU A 29 46.22 -47.54 -0.03
N PRO A 30 45.92 -48.56 0.83
CA PRO A 30 44.75 -49.49 0.94
C PRO A 30 44.07 -49.55 2.36
N ASP A 31 42.90 -50.16 2.62
CA ASP A 31 42.17 -51.36 2.14
C ASP A 31 42.70 -52.71 2.72
N ALA A 32 41.95 -53.75 3.13
CA ALA A 32 40.51 -54.15 3.13
C ALA A 32 40.23 -55.00 4.42
N SER A 33 39.11 -55.66 4.80
CA SER A 33 37.64 -55.78 4.52
C SER A 33 37.07 -56.69 5.67
N ALA A 34 35.83 -57.19 5.87
CA ALA A 34 34.47 -57.23 5.28
C ALA A 34 33.46 -57.48 6.46
N PHE A 35 32.30 -58.15 6.48
CA PHE A 35 31.40 -58.89 5.54
C PHE A 35 29.99 -59.10 6.21
N ASP A 36 28.90 -59.05 5.42
CA ASP A 36 27.53 -59.64 5.59
C ASP A 36 26.61 -59.44 6.84
N ALA A 37 25.29 -59.60 6.60
CA ALA A 37 24.14 -59.46 7.52
C ALA A 37 23.27 -60.75 7.58
N PRO A 38 22.20 -60.84 8.42
CA PRO A 38 20.84 -60.45 7.96
C PRO A 38 19.84 -59.97 9.06
N GLU A 39 18.58 -59.73 8.69
CA GLU A 39 17.44 -59.27 9.52
C GLU A 39 16.75 -60.39 10.35
N PRO A 40 15.76 -60.05 11.22
CA PRO A 40 14.35 -60.16 10.78
C PRO A 40 13.38 -59.06 11.32
N ASP A 41 12.12 -59.11 10.84
CA ASP A 41 11.02 -58.13 11.03
C ASP A 41 10.54 -57.81 12.46
N GLY A 42 9.89 -56.65 12.63
CA GLY A 42 9.15 -56.31 13.86
C GLY A 42 8.49 -54.91 13.93
N ALA A 43 7.77 -54.45 12.90
CA ALA A 43 7.25 -53.07 12.85
C ALA A 43 5.91 -52.84 13.61
N ALA A 44 5.89 -51.84 14.50
CA ALA A 44 4.69 -51.15 15.00
C ALA A 44 5.05 -49.69 15.39
N PRO A 45 4.18 -48.68 15.18
CA PRO A 45 4.60 -47.27 15.22
C PRO A 45 4.31 -46.49 16.52
N ASP A 46 5.19 -45.52 16.79
CA ASP A 46 4.95 -44.14 17.25
C ASP A 46 4.00 -43.85 18.44
N VAL A 47 4.58 -43.42 19.57
CA VAL A 47 4.47 -42.02 20.05
C VAL A 47 5.81 -41.64 20.71
N SER A 48 6.37 -40.48 20.36
CA SER A 48 7.56 -39.93 21.02
C SER A 48 7.23 -39.19 22.32
N VAL A 49 7.97 -39.49 23.40
CA VAL A 49 7.97 -38.73 24.65
C VAL A 49 9.21 -37.82 24.67
N SER A 50 9.05 -36.59 25.16
CA SER A 50 10.08 -35.55 25.10
C SER A 50 11.09 -35.62 26.26
N ASP A 51 12.34 -36.01 25.97
CA ASP A 51 13.46 -35.79 26.89
C ASP A 51 14.01 -34.37 26.75
N ALA A 52 13.44 -33.46 27.54
CA ALA A 52 13.93 -32.09 27.75
C ALA A 52 14.26 -31.87 29.24
N ALA A 53 15.25 -32.62 29.75
CA ALA A 53 15.65 -32.57 31.15
C ALA A 53 17.16 -32.67 31.34
N LEU A 54 17.84 -31.51 31.48
CA LEU A 54 19.03 -31.34 32.33
C LEU A 54 19.30 -29.84 32.57
N ASN A 55 18.62 -29.27 33.56
CA ASN A 55 19.15 -28.25 34.48
C ASN A 55 18.05 -27.87 35.47
N ASP A 56 18.04 -28.53 36.62
CA ASP A 56 17.18 -28.14 37.74
C ASP A 56 17.97 -28.30 39.05
N VAL A 57 18.39 -27.18 39.62
CA VAL A 57 18.97 -27.10 40.96
C VAL A 57 17.91 -26.40 41.80
N PRO A 58 17.35 -27.03 42.85
CA PRO A 58 16.25 -26.44 43.60
C PRO A 58 16.61 -25.07 44.18
N VAL A 59 15.97 -24.03 43.66
CA VAL A 59 16.07 -22.68 44.23
C VAL A 59 15.24 -22.66 45.51
N ASP A 60 15.88 -22.32 46.63
CA ASP A 60 15.17 -22.15 47.90
C ASP A 60 14.33 -20.86 47.87
N VAL A 61 13.04 -21.01 47.53
CA VAL A 61 12.06 -19.91 47.48
C VAL A 61 12.04 -19.09 48.78
N SER A 62 12.30 -19.73 49.92
CA SER A 62 12.36 -19.11 51.26
C SER A 62 13.32 -17.92 51.34
N ALA A 63 14.37 -17.91 50.51
CA ALA A 63 15.40 -16.87 50.52
C ALA A 63 14.99 -15.57 49.83
N ILE A 64 13.90 -15.56 49.04
CA ILE A 64 13.47 -14.39 48.27
C ILE A 64 12.57 -13.52 49.14
N SER A 65 12.97 -12.26 49.38
CA SER A 65 12.10 -11.28 50.05
C SER A 65 11.02 -10.77 49.09
N CYS A 66 9.77 -10.70 49.57
CA CYS A 66 8.60 -10.36 48.77
C CYS A 66 7.76 -9.24 49.41
N ARG A 67 6.83 -8.70 48.62
CA ARG A 67 5.83 -7.70 49.04
C ARG A 67 4.43 -8.10 48.59
N ASP A 68 4.36 -8.71 47.42
CA ASP A 68 3.19 -9.31 46.81
C ASP A 68 3.62 -10.54 45.99
N ASP A 69 2.64 -11.29 45.48
CA ASP A 69 2.87 -12.58 44.82
C ASP A 69 3.59 -12.45 43.46
N SER A 70 3.61 -11.27 42.84
CA SER A 70 4.35 -11.06 41.58
C SER A 70 5.87 -11.13 41.77
N ALA A 71 6.37 -10.77 42.96
CA ALA A 71 7.78 -10.95 43.34
C ALA A 71 8.18 -12.44 43.41
N CYS A 72 7.23 -13.35 43.65
CA CYS A 72 7.47 -14.78 43.82
C CYS A 72 7.20 -15.61 42.54
N ARG A 73 6.46 -15.07 41.56
CA ARG A 73 6.13 -15.73 40.29
C ARG A 73 7.34 -16.29 39.54
N ALA A 74 8.47 -15.58 39.55
CA ALA A 74 9.70 -16.01 38.87
C ALA A 74 10.31 -17.31 39.43
N SER A 75 9.85 -17.75 40.61
CA SER A 75 10.27 -18.98 41.27
C SER A 75 9.11 -19.92 41.60
N GLY A 76 7.94 -19.69 41.01
CA GLY A 76 6.74 -20.54 41.18
C GLY A 76 6.09 -20.50 42.57
N GLY A 77 6.46 -19.55 43.43
CA GLY A 77 5.91 -19.42 44.79
C GLY A 77 4.88 -18.29 44.93
N VAL A 78 4.32 -18.19 46.13
CA VAL A 78 3.45 -17.10 46.62
C VAL A 78 4.14 -16.32 47.73
N CYS A 79 3.66 -15.11 48.05
CA CYS A 79 4.28 -14.25 49.05
C CYS A 79 3.64 -14.43 50.43
N ASP A 80 4.41 -14.92 51.41
CA ASP A 80 4.02 -14.82 52.81
C ASP A 80 4.17 -13.36 53.26
N ARG A 81 3.11 -12.56 53.07
CA ARG A 81 3.10 -11.12 53.40
C ARG A 81 3.23 -10.83 54.90
N VAL A 82 3.11 -11.84 55.77
CA VAL A 82 3.34 -11.69 57.23
C VAL A 82 4.83 -11.85 57.55
N ARG A 83 5.54 -12.71 56.82
CA ARG A 83 6.99 -12.94 56.99
C ARG A 83 7.85 -12.10 56.05
N GLY A 84 7.30 -11.59 54.94
CA GLY A 84 8.02 -10.83 53.90
C GLY A 84 8.88 -11.71 52.99
N HIS A 85 8.57 -13.00 52.86
CA HIS A 85 9.35 -13.99 52.11
C HIS A 85 8.48 -14.86 51.19
N CYS A 86 9.02 -15.26 50.04
CA CYS A 86 8.37 -16.20 49.13
C CYS A 86 8.35 -17.61 49.74
N VAL A 87 7.29 -18.35 49.45
CA VAL A 87 7.02 -19.70 49.96
C VAL A 87 6.35 -20.53 48.86
N GLU A 88 6.35 -21.86 48.97
CA GLU A 88 5.60 -22.69 48.01
C GLU A 88 4.08 -22.51 48.17
N CYS A 89 3.61 -22.19 49.38
CA CYS A 89 2.21 -21.91 49.67
C CYS A 89 1.99 -21.10 50.95
N VAL A 90 0.82 -20.46 51.04
CA VAL A 90 0.21 -19.98 52.29
C VAL A 90 -1.13 -20.68 52.58
N GLY A 91 -1.74 -21.33 51.58
CA GLY A 91 -2.92 -22.19 51.70
C GLY A 91 -2.91 -23.35 50.70
N PRO A 92 -3.83 -24.33 50.83
CA PRO A 92 -3.84 -25.53 49.98
C PRO A 92 -4.17 -25.24 48.51
N ASP A 93 -4.84 -24.13 48.22
CA ASP A 93 -5.25 -23.75 46.87
C ASP A 93 -4.07 -23.25 46.01
N ASP A 94 -2.94 -22.87 46.65
CA ASP A 94 -1.69 -22.47 45.96
C ASP A 94 -0.98 -23.68 45.34
N CYS A 95 -1.15 -24.89 45.89
CA CYS A 95 -0.30 -26.05 45.62
C CYS A 95 -0.55 -26.78 44.28
N GLY A 96 -1.29 -26.16 43.36
CA GLY A 96 -1.22 -26.47 41.92
C GLY A 96 -1.48 -27.92 41.52
N GLY A 97 -2.42 -28.63 42.16
CA GLY A 97 -2.79 -29.97 41.74
C GLY A 97 -3.70 -30.73 42.71
N SER A 98 -4.58 -31.57 42.16
CA SER A 98 -5.41 -32.48 42.95
C SER A 98 -4.54 -33.53 43.66
N GLY A 99 -4.47 -33.48 44.99
CA GLY A 99 -3.67 -34.40 45.80
C GLY A 99 -2.43 -33.79 46.46
N ARG A 100 -2.29 -32.45 46.49
CA ARG A 100 -1.34 -31.73 47.34
C ARG A 100 -2.07 -30.94 48.43
N SER A 101 -1.36 -30.67 49.52
CA SER A 101 -1.78 -29.74 50.58
C SER A 101 -0.63 -28.82 50.94
N CYS A 102 -0.94 -27.61 51.39
CA CYS A 102 0.03 -26.81 52.12
C CYS A 102 0.25 -27.45 53.51
N SER A 103 1.49 -27.41 53.98
CA SER A 103 1.93 -27.89 55.30
C SER A 103 3.17 -27.08 55.69
N GLY A 104 3.06 -26.21 56.69
CA GLY A 104 4.22 -25.40 57.14
C GLY A 104 4.87 -24.58 56.01
N ASN A 105 4.05 -23.86 55.23
CA ASN A 105 4.45 -23.07 54.05
C ASN A 105 5.05 -23.88 52.86
N ARG A 106 4.96 -25.22 52.88
CA ARG A 106 5.44 -26.12 51.82
C ARG A 106 4.33 -26.96 51.17
N CYS A 107 4.41 -27.21 49.86
CA CYS A 107 3.44 -28.02 49.12
C CYS A 107 3.79 -29.51 49.16
N VAL A 108 3.17 -30.23 50.08
CA VAL A 108 3.39 -31.68 50.30
C VAL A 108 2.30 -32.52 49.63
N ALA A 109 2.58 -33.81 49.42
CA ALA A 109 1.56 -34.77 48.99
C ALA A 109 0.50 -34.94 50.09
N ALA A 110 -0.79 -34.88 49.72
CA ALA A 110 -1.89 -34.95 50.67
C ALA A 110 -2.05 -36.37 51.22
N VAL A 111 -1.82 -36.55 52.53
CA VAL A 111 -1.99 -37.84 53.21
C VAL A 111 -3.48 -38.13 53.36
N ALA A 112 -3.99 -39.18 52.70
CA ALA A 112 -5.39 -39.57 52.79
C ALA A 112 -5.78 -40.02 54.20
N CYS A 113 -6.96 -39.63 54.68
CA CYS A 113 -7.38 -39.88 56.06
C CYS A 113 -8.90 -40.08 56.20
N THR A 114 -9.30 -40.75 57.29
CA THR A 114 -10.69 -40.78 57.77
C THR A 114 -10.84 -40.36 59.24
N THR A 115 -9.73 -40.29 59.99
CA THR A 115 -9.66 -39.76 61.36
C THR A 115 -8.30 -39.08 61.59
N SER A 116 -8.21 -38.08 62.47
CA SER A 116 -6.95 -37.36 62.73
C SER A 116 -5.82 -38.23 63.28
N ARG A 117 -6.10 -39.46 63.76
CA ARG A 117 -5.07 -40.44 64.13
C ARG A 117 -4.22 -40.93 62.95
N MET A 118 -4.65 -40.66 61.72
CA MET A 118 -3.93 -40.98 60.48
C MET A 118 -3.02 -39.83 60.02
N CYS A 119 -2.94 -38.73 60.77
CA CYS A 119 -2.26 -37.49 60.41
C CYS A 119 -1.16 -37.15 61.43
N PRO A 120 0.09 -37.63 61.27
CA PRO A 120 1.18 -37.32 62.20
C PRO A 120 1.52 -35.83 62.17
N GLY A 121 1.22 -35.10 63.25
CA GLY A 121 1.45 -33.65 63.34
C GLY A 121 0.40 -32.77 62.62
N GLN A 122 -0.73 -33.36 62.20
CA GLN A 122 -1.81 -32.70 61.47
C GLN A 122 -3.18 -33.21 61.93
N VAL A 123 -4.27 -32.65 61.41
CA VAL A 123 -5.65 -33.15 61.65
C VAL A 123 -6.31 -33.60 60.35
N CYS A 124 -7.27 -34.52 60.44
CA CYS A 124 -7.97 -35.03 59.26
C CYS A 124 -9.15 -34.12 58.91
N ASN A 125 -9.16 -33.57 57.70
CA ASN A 125 -10.36 -32.94 57.17
C ASN A 125 -11.27 -34.03 56.57
N SER A 126 -12.25 -34.49 57.33
CA SER A 126 -13.16 -35.58 56.92
C SER A 126 -14.08 -35.23 55.75
N ALA A 127 -14.22 -33.94 55.40
CA ALA A 127 -14.96 -33.50 54.22
C ALA A 127 -14.09 -33.44 52.95
N ARG A 128 -12.77 -33.22 53.09
CA ARG A 128 -11.79 -33.24 51.99
C ARG A 128 -11.09 -34.60 51.81
N GLY A 129 -11.12 -35.47 52.83
CA GLY A 129 -10.56 -36.83 52.81
C GLY A 129 -9.04 -36.91 53.03
N TYR A 130 -8.40 -35.82 53.43
CA TYR A 130 -6.95 -35.75 53.65
C TYR A 130 -6.53 -34.91 54.86
N CYS A 131 -5.29 -35.14 55.31
CA CYS A 131 -4.66 -34.44 56.42
C CYS A 131 -4.32 -33.00 56.04
N VAL A 132 -4.51 -32.09 57.00
CA VAL A 132 -4.32 -30.65 56.91
C VAL A 132 -3.79 -30.12 58.24
N ASP A 133 -3.22 -28.92 58.27
CA ASP A 133 -2.70 -28.34 59.51
C ASP A 133 -3.85 -28.08 60.51
N CYS A 134 -5.05 -27.72 60.05
CA CYS A 134 -6.21 -27.48 60.92
C CYS A 134 -7.58 -27.70 60.24
N ASN A 135 -8.63 -27.89 61.06
CA ASN A 135 -10.03 -27.70 60.70
C ASN A 135 -10.67 -26.54 61.49
N VAL A 136 -10.21 -26.29 62.71
CA VAL A 136 -10.64 -25.20 63.61
C VAL A 136 -9.44 -24.56 64.30
N ASP A 137 -9.61 -23.34 64.84
CA ASP A 137 -8.53 -22.61 65.53
C ASP A 137 -7.91 -23.41 66.70
N ALA A 138 -8.69 -24.29 67.34
CA ALA A 138 -8.22 -25.13 68.43
C ALA A 138 -7.29 -26.28 68.00
N ASP A 139 -7.16 -26.55 66.70
CA ASP A 139 -6.13 -27.47 66.17
C ASP A 139 -4.75 -26.79 66.07
N CYS A 140 -4.70 -25.45 66.15
CA CYS A 140 -3.51 -24.65 65.91
C CYS A 140 -2.74 -24.28 67.20
N GLY A 141 -1.41 -24.32 67.11
CA GLY A 141 -0.49 -23.96 68.20
C GLY A 141 -0.15 -22.46 68.26
N ASP A 142 0.55 -22.06 69.33
CA ASP A 142 1.25 -20.76 69.45
C ASP A 142 0.42 -19.49 69.11
N GLY A 143 -0.89 -19.54 69.34
CA GLY A 143 -1.81 -18.42 69.07
C GLY A 143 -2.17 -18.22 67.59
N THR A 144 -1.80 -19.16 66.71
CA THR A 144 -2.25 -19.18 65.31
C THR A 144 -3.73 -19.57 65.19
N VAL A 145 -4.36 -19.23 64.07
CA VAL A 145 -5.77 -19.49 63.76
C VAL A 145 -5.91 -20.26 62.44
N CYS A 146 -7.02 -20.95 62.27
CA CYS A 146 -7.26 -21.78 61.10
C CYS A 146 -7.86 -20.98 59.94
N ARG A 147 -7.11 -20.78 58.86
CA ARG A 147 -7.58 -20.15 57.62
C ARG A 147 -7.36 -21.12 56.47
N SER A 148 -8.42 -21.44 55.73
CA SER A 148 -8.36 -22.36 54.58
C SER A 148 -7.63 -23.69 54.85
N ASN A 149 -7.82 -24.25 56.05
CA ASN A 149 -7.15 -25.47 56.54
C ASN A 149 -5.63 -25.38 56.80
N ALA A 150 -5.04 -24.17 56.78
CA ALA A 150 -3.68 -23.89 57.24
C ALA A 150 -3.68 -23.12 58.58
N CYS A 151 -2.73 -23.41 59.47
CA CYS A 151 -2.52 -22.62 60.70
C CYS A 151 -1.67 -21.38 60.39
N VAL A 152 -2.30 -20.21 60.44
CA VAL A 152 -1.66 -18.92 60.13
C VAL A 152 -1.71 -17.97 61.33
N GLN A 153 -0.82 -16.99 61.38
CA GLN A 153 -0.90 -15.94 62.40
C GLN A 153 -2.23 -15.18 62.26
N PRO A 154 -2.93 -14.87 63.37
CA PRO A 154 -4.17 -14.09 63.31
C PRO A 154 -3.88 -12.71 62.71
N PRO A 155 -4.81 -12.14 61.91
CA PRO A 155 -4.64 -10.79 61.38
C PRO A 155 -4.39 -9.81 62.51
N ARG A 156 -3.33 -9.01 62.39
CA ARG A 156 -2.90 -8.07 63.43
C ARG A 156 -4.07 -7.18 63.84
N ALA A 157 -4.39 -7.17 65.13
CA ALA A 157 -5.45 -6.32 65.67
C ALA A 157 -5.07 -4.84 65.50
N CYS A 158 -6.03 -4.03 65.07
CA CYS A 158 -5.81 -2.61 64.75
C CYS A 158 -7.00 -1.73 65.12
N ARG A 159 -6.72 -0.43 65.30
CA ARG A 159 -7.68 0.67 65.48
C ARG A 159 -7.50 1.79 64.45
N SER A 160 -6.38 1.79 63.71
CA SER A 160 -6.14 2.67 62.55
C SER A 160 -5.06 2.06 61.66
N SER A 161 -5.02 2.43 60.36
CA SER A 161 -4.06 1.88 59.40
C SER A 161 -2.60 2.17 59.74
N ARG A 162 -2.33 3.11 60.67
CA ARG A 162 -1.00 3.34 61.25
C ARG A 162 -0.46 2.14 62.03
N GLU A 163 -1.34 1.31 62.58
CA GLU A 163 -0.99 0.05 63.27
C GLU A 163 -0.80 -1.11 62.27
N CYS A 164 -0.92 -0.86 60.95
CA CYS A 164 -0.79 -1.83 59.86
C CYS A 164 0.25 -1.44 58.78
N SER A 165 0.81 -0.22 58.84
CA SER A 165 1.62 0.38 57.76
C SER A 165 2.99 -0.29 57.54
N ASP A 166 3.53 -0.93 58.57
CA ASP A 166 4.75 -1.74 58.52
C ASP A 166 4.56 -3.07 57.76
N LEU A 167 3.33 -3.58 57.70
CA LEU A 167 2.91 -4.69 56.84
C LEU A 167 2.38 -4.23 55.47
N MET A 168 2.34 -2.90 55.22
CA MET A 168 1.67 -2.28 54.07
C MET A 168 0.18 -2.67 53.94
N LEU A 169 -0.48 -2.94 55.06
CA LEU A 169 -1.90 -3.28 55.15
C LEU A 169 -2.74 -2.08 55.63
N VAL A 170 -4.06 -2.15 55.40
CA VAL A 170 -5.05 -1.15 55.83
C VAL A 170 -5.85 -1.69 57.02
N CYS A 171 -6.28 -0.83 57.94
CA CYS A 171 -7.07 -1.27 59.09
C CYS A 171 -8.56 -1.29 58.78
N ASP A 172 -9.16 -2.48 58.75
CA ASP A 172 -10.60 -2.63 58.84
C ASP A 172 -11.04 -2.30 60.27
N THR A 173 -11.60 -1.10 60.45
CA THR A 173 -12.08 -0.60 61.74
C THR A 173 -13.39 -1.24 62.21
N VAL A 174 -14.08 -2.00 61.36
CA VAL A 174 -15.28 -2.79 61.70
C VAL A 174 -14.87 -4.19 62.20
N ARG A 175 -13.87 -4.80 61.56
CA ARG A 175 -13.30 -6.11 61.96
C ARG A 175 -12.18 -5.98 63.02
N ALA A 176 -11.69 -4.76 63.27
CA ALA A 176 -10.53 -4.43 64.10
C ALA A 176 -9.24 -5.19 63.70
N GLN A 177 -9.04 -5.41 62.40
CA GLN A 177 -7.98 -6.24 61.83
C GLN A 177 -7.28 -5.56 60.66
N CYS A 178 -5.96 -5.71 60.56
CA CYS A 178 -5.21 -5.36 59.35
C CYS A 178 -5.59 -6.31 58.21
N VAL A 179 -5.97 -5.74 57.07
CA VAL A 179 -6.44 -6.41 55.84
C VAL A 179 -5.75 -5.79 54.62
N GLU A 180 -5.85 -6.40 53.44
CA GLU A 180 -5.24 -5.81 52.23
C GLU A 180 -5.96 -4.54 51.80
N CYS A 181 -7.29 -4.51 51.94
CA CYS A 181 -8.12 -3.37 51.52
C CYS A 181 -9.42 -3.28 52.32
N VAL A 182 -9.98 -2.07 52.40
CA VAL A 182 -11.36 -1.81 52.81
C VAL A 182 -12.19 -1.17 51.69
N ALA A 183 -11.53 -0.59 50.68
CA ALA A 183 -12.11 -0.06 49.46
C ALA A 183 -11.17 -0.27 48.26
N ASP A 184 -11.70 -0.08 47.04
CA ASP A 184 -10.96 -0.30 45.79
C ASP A 184 -9.71 0.60 45.64
N VAL A 185 -9.64 1.72 46.38
CA VAL A 185 -8.52 2.68 46.41
C VAL A 185 -7.30 2.19 47.22
N ASP A 186 -7.46 1.17 48.05
CA ASP A 186 -6.37 0.58 48.83
C ASP A 186 -5.53 -0.41 47.99
N CYS A 187 -6.07 -0.87 46.85
CA CYS A 187 -5.44 -1.85 45.97
C CYS A 187 -4.58 -1.20 44.88
N ALA A 188 -3.68 -1.98 44.28
CA ALA A 188 -2.83 -1.50 43.19
C ALA A 188 -3.62 -1.25 41.90
N THR A 189 -3.09 -0.40 41.00
CA THR A 189 -3.70 -0.10 39.69
C THR A 189 -4.04 -1.39 38.92
N GLY A 190 -5.31 -1.55 38.53
CA GLY A 190 -5.80 -2.76 37.86
C GLY A 190 -6.29 -3.86 38.81
N GLN A 191 -6.45 -3.57 40.09
CA GLN A 191 -7.10 -4.43 41.08
C GLN A 191 -8.38 -3.79 41.65
N TYR A 192 -9.17 -4.58 42.36
CA TYR A 192 -10.34 -4.14 43.14
C TYR A 192 -10.40 -4.89 44.48
N CYS A 193 -11.15 -4.34 45.44
CA CYS A 193 -11.26 -4.92 46.78
C CYS A 193 -12.44 -5.89 46.87
N THR A 194 -12.20 -7.13 47.30
CA THR A 194 -13.27 -8.13 47.48
C THR A 194 -13.90 -8.07 48.88
N PRO A 195 -15.12 -8.62 49.09
CA PRO A 195 -15.81 -8.57 50.40
C PRO A 195 -15.06 -9.26 51.55
N ASP A 196 -14.17 -10.21 51.22
CA ASP A 196 -13.21 -10.88 52.10
C ASP A 196 -11.95 -10.04 52.44
N ALA A 197 -11.89 -8.78 51.96
CA ALA A 197 -10.85 -7.78 52.24
C ALA A 197 -9.47 -8.09 51.66
N THR A 198 -9.47 -8.69 50.46
CA THR A 198 -8.30 -9.05 49.65
C THR A 198 -8.31 -8.27 48.33
N CYS A 199 -7.13 -7.87 47.83
CA CYS A 199 -7.03 -7.24 46.52
C CYS A 199 -6.98 -8.29 45.41
N ARG A 200 -7.90 -8.22 44.44
CA ARG A 200 -7.93 -9.12 43.28
C ARG A 200 -7.73 -8.35 41.97
N PRO A 201 -6.99 -8.90 40.98
CA PRO A 201 -6.92 -8.32 39.64
C PRO A 201 -8.30 -8.16 39.01
N GLN A 202 -8.50 -7.08 38.26
CA GLN A 202 -9.69 -6.87 37.44
C GLN A 202 -9.75 -7.91 36.31
N VAL A 203 -10.95 -8.44 36.07
CA VAL A 203 -11.27 -9.39 34.99
C VAL A 203 -11.47 -8.65 33.66
N CYS A 204 -11.87 -7.37 33.74
CA CYS A 204 -12.06 -6.50 32.59
C CYS A 204 -11.88 -5.02 32.97
N THR A 205 -11.59 -4.16 31.99
CA THR A 205 -11.49 -2.72 32.22
C THR A 205 -12.85 -2.16 32.68
N PRO A 206 -12.93 -1.43 33.82
CA PRO A 206 -14.20 -0.99 34.38
C PRO A 206 -15.08 -0.21 33.39
N ASN A 207 -16.37 -0.55 33.32
CA ASN A 207 -17.35 0.02 32.39
C ASN A 207 -17.06 -0.19 30.88
N ALA A 208 -16.06 -1.00 30.50
CA ALA A 208 -15.82 -1.32 29.09
C ALA A 208 -17.03 -2.01 28.46
N VAL A 209 -17.25 -1.77 27.16
CA VAL A 209 -18.38 -2.32 26.41
C VAL A 209 -17.88 -2.86 25.07
N GLU A 210 -18.16 -4.13 24.79
CA GLU A 210 -17.71 -4.82 23.58
C GLU A 210 -18.72 -5.86 23.10
N CYS A 211 -18.56 -6.28 21.84
CA CYS A 211 -19.41 -7.32 21.24
C CYS A 211 -18.84 -8.69 21.55
N LEU A 212 -19.66 -9.56 22.12
CA LEU A 212 -19.34 -10.96 22.35
C LEU A 212 -19.62 -11.81 21.10
N ASP A 213 -20.69 -11.47 20.37
CA ASP A 213 -21.00 -11.94 19.03
C ASP A 213 -21.92 -10.91 18.33
N GLU A 214 -22.36 -11.20 17.10
CA GLU A 214 -23.26 -10.34 16.32
C GLU A 214 -24.58 -10.01 17.03
N ARG A 215 -24.99 -10.76 18.06
CA ARG A 215 -26.28 -10.60 18.77
C ARG A 215 -26.15 -10.30 20.26
N ARG A 216 -24.94 -10.32 20.83
CA ARG A 216 -24.70 -10.06 22.26
C ARG A 216 -23.63 -9.00 22.47
N VAL A 217 -24.00 -7.98 23.23
CA VAL A 217 -23.06 -7.03 23.83
C VAL A 217 -22.74 -7.48 25.26
N ARG A 218 -21.49 -7.29 25.71
CA ARG A 218 -21.14 -7.40 27.13
C ARG A 218 -20.61 -6.08 27.68
N THR A 219 -20.98 -5.80 28.92
CA THR A 219 -20.56 -4.60 29.67
C THR A 219 -19.85 -5.05 30.93
N CYS A 220 -18.61 -4.59 31.11
CA CYS A 220 -17.87 -4.80 32.35
C CYS A 220 -18.48 -3.91 33.45
N ASP A 221 -18.57 -4.40 34.69
CA ASP A 221 -19.08 -3.57 35.78
C ASP A 221 -18.14 -2.40 36.14
N ALA A 222 -18.60 -1.51 37.03
CA ALA A 222 -17.90 -0.29 37.41
C ALA A 222 -16.64 -0.50 38.28
N ARG A 223 -16.34 -1.74 38.72
CA ARG A 223 -15.12 -2.13 39.44
C ARG A 223 -14.16 -2.98 38.62
N GLY A 224 -14.61 -3.54 37.51
CA GLY A 224 -13.82 -4.47 36.69
C GLY A 224 -13.92 -5.93 37.12
N SER A 225 -14.90 -6.32 37.95
CA SER A 225 -14.91 -7.65 38.57
C SER A 225 -15.63 -8.73 37.75
N ALA A 226 -16.61 -8.37 36.92
CA ALA A 226 -17.38 -9.28 36.07
C ALA A 226 -17.91 -8.62 34.78
N TRP A 227 -18.20 -9.47 33.80
CA TRP A 227 -18.95 -9.11 32.59
C TRP A 227 -20.45 -9.37 32.76
N VAL A 228 -21.28 -8.41 32.35
CA VAL A 228 -22.73 -8.56 32.22
C VAL A 228 -23.10 -8.63 30.74
N GLU A 229 -23.65 -9.76 30.29
CA GLU A 229 -24.13 -9.95 28.91
C GLU A 229 -25.55 -9.39 28.71
N ARG A 230 -25.82 -8.89 27.50
CA ARG A 230 -27.17 -8.50 27.04
C ARG A 230 -27.33 -8.80 25.55
N ALA A 231 -28.45 -9.44 25.19
CA ALA A 231 -28.82 -9.62 23.79
C ALA A 231 -29.31 -8.30 23.16
N CYS A 232 -29.01 -8.11 21.88
CA CYS A 232 -29.56 -7.04 21.05
C CYS A 232 -31.01 -7.37 20.61
N ALA A 233 -31.78 -6.36 20.22
CA ALA A 233 -33.17 -6.57 19.78
C ALA A 233 -33.25 -7.33 18.44
N ALA A 234 -34.43 -7.85 18.11
CA ALA A 234 -34.64 -8.74 16.96
C ALA A 234 -34.39 -8.13 15.56
N ARG A 235 -34.03 -6.85 15.47
CA ARG A 235 -33.60 -6.13 14.26
C ARG A 235 -32.36 -5.26 14.51
N GLU A 236 -31.53 -5.69 15.45
CA GLU A 236 -30.27 -5.08 15.82
C GLU A 236 -29.15 -6.12 15.81
N SER A 237 -27.92 -5.67 15.58
CA SER A 237 -26.70 -6.46 15.76
C SER A 237 -25.67 -5.65 16.54
N CYS A 238 -24.73 -6.33 17.20
CA CYS A 238 -23.66 -5.65 17.92
C CYS A 238 -22.56 -5.20 16.96
N ALA A 239 -22.25 -3.90 16.96
CA ALA A 239 -21.05 -3.33 16.36
C ALA A 239 -20.47 -2.26 17.29
N THR A 240 -19.13 -2.09 17.28
CA THR A 240 -18.41 -1.11 18.13
C THR A 240 -18.84 -1.13 19.62
N GLY A 241 -19.16 -2.32 20.14
CA GLY A 241 -19.60 -2.52 21.53
C GLY A 241 -21.03 -2.05 21.82
N ARG A 242 -21.89 -1.85 20.82
CA ARG A 242 -23.28 -1.43 21.00
C ARG A 242 -24.21 -2.14 20.02
N CYS A 243 -25.46 -2.37 20.45
CA CYS A 243 -26.51 -2.83 19.55
C CYS A 243 -26.89 -1.68 18.61
N ALA A 244 -26.79 -1.92 17.29
CA ALA A 244 -27.14 -0.98 16.23
C ALA A 244 -28.27 -1.58 15.37
N ALA A 245 -29.21 -0.75 14.95
CA ALA A 245 -30.35 -1.18 14.13
C ALA A 245 -29.91 -1.55 12.71
N TRP A 246 -30.51 -2.62 12.16
CA TRP A 246 -30.21 -3.11 10.81
C TRP A 246 -30.55 -2.09 9.72
N THR A 247 -29.55 -1.74 8.91
CA THR A 247 -29.68 -0.96 7.67
C THR A 247 -30.37 -1.78 6.56
N CYS A 248 -30.13 -3.08 6.52
CA CYS A 248 -30.69 -4.03 5.54
C CYS A 248 -31.01 -5.38 6.22
N THR A 249 -31.78 -6.25 5.56
CA THR A 249 -32.09 -7.57 6.14
C THR A 249 -30.93 -8.54 5.86
N PRO A 250 -30.29 -9.15 6.88
CA PRO A 250 -29.11 -10.01 6.70
C PRO A 250 -29.27 -11.06 5.60
N ALA A 251 -28.19 -11.28 4.84
CA ALA A 251 -28.10 -12.22 3.72
C ALA A 251 -29.09 -11.99 2.55
N THR A 252 -29.94 -10.97 2.57
CA THR A 252 -30.70 -10.56 1.37
C THR A 252 -29.77 -9.93 0.33
N ALA A 253 -30.09 -10.08 -0.95
CA ALA A 253 -29.27 -9.58 -2.05
C ALA A 253 -30.08 -8.81 -3.10
N THR A 254 -29.46 -7.80 -3.69
CA THR A 254 -29.93 -7.06 -4.87
C THR A 254 -28.81 -7.01 -5.91
N CYS A 255 -29.04 -6.48 -7.11
CA CYS A 255 -27.94 -6.25 -8.07
C CYS A 255 -27.35 -4.85 -7.83
N ALA A 256 -26.01 -4.77 -7.74
CA ALA A 256 -25.29 -3.50 -7.77
C ALA A 256 -25.14 -3.02 -9.22
N ASP A 257 -24.83 -3.95 -10.12
CA ASP A 257 -24.66 -3.76 -11.56
C ASP A 257 -24.99 -5.08 -12.29
N GLY A 258 -24.84 -5.12 -13.63
CA GLY A 258 -25.16 -6.32 -14.43
C GLY A 258 -24.25 -7.54 -14.21
N SER A 259 -23.12 -7.38 -13.50
CA SER A 259 -22.12 -8.41 -13.18
C SER A 259 -21.92 -8.63 -11.68
N SER A 260 -22.49 -7.80 -10.80
CA SER A 260 -22.28 -7.87 -9.34
C SER A 260 -23.58 -7.81 -8.54
N ARG A 261 -23.71 -8.67 -7.53
CA ARG A 261 -24.79 -8.62 -6.53
C ARG A 261 -24.33 -7.91 -5.26
N ARG A 262 -25.15 -7.01 -4.74
CA ARG A 262 -24.99 -6.37 -3.43
C ARG A 262 -25.67 -7.24 -2.38
N VAL A 263 -24.89 -7.83 -1.49
CA VAL A 263 -25.39 -8.71 -0.41
C VAL A 263 -25.38 -7.93 0.90
N CYS A 264 -26.47 -7.99 1.65
CA CYS A 264 -26.52 -7.49 3.02
C CYS A 264 -25.69 -8.39 3.94
N ASN A 265 -24.79 -7.79 4.72
CA ASN A 265 -23.89 -8.49 5.63
C ASN A 265 -24.67 -9.31 6.69
N ALA A 266 -24.01 -10.26 7.34
CA ALA A 266 -24.61 -11.07 8.42
C ALA A 266 -25.10 -10.20 9.59
N ASP A 267 -24.35 -9.13 9.91
CA ASP A 267 -24.73 -8.12 10.89
C ASP A 267 -25.97 -7.28 10.50
N GLY A 268 -26.37 -7.22 9.22
CA GLY A 268 -27.45 -6.35 8.74
C GLY A 268 -27.13 -4.85 8.73
N LEU A 269 -25.92 -4.44 9.11
CA LEU A 269 -25.50 -3.05 9.27
C LEU A 269 -24.88 -2.47 7.99
N GLY A 270 -24.25 -3.31 7.17
CA GLY A 270 -23.64 -2.93 5.90
C GLY A 270 -24.00 -3.86 4.74
N THR A 271 -23.50 -3.52 3.54
CA THR A 271 -23.63 -4.35 2.33
C THR A 271 -22.28 -4.54 1.66
N THR A 272 -22.01 -5.75 1.19
CA THR A 272 -20.80 -6.11 0.44
C THR A 272 -21.17 -6.47 -1.01
N ASP A 273 -20.41 -5.94 -1.98
CA ASP A 273 -20.60 -6.27 -3.39
C ASP A 273 -19.81 -7.52 -3.78
N GLN A 274 -20.52 -8.56 -4.21
CA GLN A 274 -19.97 -9.81 -4.70
C GLN A 274 -20.14 -9.87 -6.23
N ARG A 275 -19.02 -10.02 -6.97
CA ARG A 275 -19.08 -10.31 -8.40
C ARG A 275 -19.68 -11.70 -8.65
N CYS A 276 -20.50 -11.81 -9.70
CA CYS A 276 -20.89 -13.09 -10.27
C CYS A 276 -19.71 -13.74 -11.01
N GLY A 277 -19.86 -15.00 -11.46
CA GLY A 277 -18.87 -15.65 -12.34
C GLY A 277 -18.65 -14.87 -13.64
N ALA A 278 -17.53 -15.14 -14.33
CA ALA A 278 -17.18 -14.45 -15.58
C ALA A 278 -18.27 -14.56 -16.65
N ASP A 279 -18.90 -15.74 -16.73
CA ASP A 279 -19.99 -16.07 -17.64
C ASP A 279 -21.39 -15.82 -17.02
N GLU A 280 -21.50 -15.06 -15.93
CA GLU A 280 -22.76 -14.82 -15.21
C GLU A 280 -23.18 -13.35 -15.14
N GLY A 281 -24.48 -13.10 -15.26
CA GLY A 281 -25.11 -11.81 -15.04
C GLY A 281 -25.87 -11.77 -13.71
N CYS A 282 -25.99 -10.58 -13.10
CA CYS A 282 -26.91 -10.38 -11.98
C CYS A 282 -28.29 -9.95 -12.50
N ARG A 283 -29.34 -10.67 -12.10
CA ARG A 283 -30.74 -10.19 -12.21
C ARG A 283 -31.54 -10.63 -10.98
N ASP A 284 -32.28 -9.68 -10.40
CA ASP A 284 -33.08 -9.86 -9.18
C ASP A 284 -32.26 -10.29 -7.95
N GLY A 285 -31.01 -9.82 -7.84
CA GLY A 285 -30.05 -10.20 -6.78
C GLY A 285 -29.39 -11.57 -6.95
N VAL A 286 -29.71 -12.28 -8.05
CA VAL A 286 -29.24 -13.64 -8.32
C VAL A 286 -28.29 -13.62 -9.53
N CYS A 287 -27.10 -14.20 -9.34
CA CYS A 287 -26.18 -14.51 -10.44
C CYS A 287 -26.73 -15.67 -11.27
N ARG A 288 -26.74 -15.54 -12.60
CA ARG A 288 -27.24 -16.55 -13.54
C ARG A 288 -26.35 -16.58 -14.78
N ALA A 289 -26.19 -17.76 -15.41
CA ALA A 289 -25.40 -17.90 -16.64
C ALA A 289 -25.93 -17.01 -17.79
N ARG A 290 -25.01 -16.30 -18.46
CA ARG A 290 -25.30 -15.37 -19.55
C ARG A 290 -25.79 -16.10 -20.81
N SER A 291 -26.78 -15.51 -21.46
CA SER A 291 -27.31 -15.95 -22.75
C SER A 291 -26.58 -15.30 -23.95
N CYS A 292 -25.93 -14.16 -23.72
CA CYS A 292 -25.16 -13.42 -24.71
C CYS A 292 -24.11 -12.53 -24.01
N ALA A 293 -23.07 -12.11 -24.74
CA ALA A 293 -22.08 -11.18 -24.22
C ALA A 293 -22.71 -9.79 -23.98
N PRO A 294 -22.60 -9.20 -22.76
CA PRO A 294 -23.31 -7.96 -22.43
C PRO A 294 -23.05 -6.82 -23.41
N GLY A 295 -24.11 -6.13 -23.85
CA GLY A 295 -24.03 -5.04 -24.81
C GLY A 295 -23.69 -5.45 -26.26
N ALA A 296 -23.39 -6.72 -26.54
CA ALA A 296 -23.11 -7.19 -27.90
C ALA A 296 -24.33 -6.97 -28.81
N THR A 297 -24.06 -6.55 -30.05
CA THR A 297 -25.09 -6.26 -31.05
C THR A 297 -24.95 -7.16 -32.26
N THR A 298 -26.08 -7.59 -32.81
CA THR A 298 -26.18 -8.39 -34.04
C THR A 298 -27.32 -7.89 -34.92
N CYS A 299 -27.36 -8.26 -36.18
CA CYS A 299 -28.50 -7.97 -37.05
C CYS A 299 -29.43 -9.18 -37.11
N VAL A 300 -30.74 -8.95 -36.95
CA VAL A 300 -31.79 -9.96 -37.14
C VAL A 300 -32.16 -10.04 -38.63
N ASP A 301 -32.25 -8.87 -39.26
CA ASP A 301 -32.40 -8.66 -40.69
C ASP A 301 -31.72 -7.33 -41.08
N GLY A 302 -31.88 -6.87 -42.33
CA GLY A 302 -31.30 -5.60 -42.81
C GLY A 302 -31.91 -4.32 -42.21
N ARG A 303 -32.93 -4.42 -41.36
CA ARG A 303 -33.64 -3.30 -40.70
C ARG A 303 -33.61 -3.35 -39.18
N VAL A 304 -33.42 -4.51 -38.56
CA VAL A 304 -33.53 -4.72 -37.10
C VAL A 304 -32.21 -5.17 -36.50
N ARG A 305 -31.71 -4.42 -35.52
CA ARG A 305 -30.60 -4.84 -34.66
C ARG A 305 -31.12 -5.50 -33.39
N ARG A 306 -30.44 -6.55 -32.94
CA ARG A 306 -30.60 -7.19 -31.64
C ARG A 306 -29.50 -6.70 -30.71
N ILE A 307 -29.87 -6.32 -29.49
CA ILE A 307 -28.96 -5.80 -28.48
C ILE A 307 -29.01 -6.73 -27.27
N CYS A 308 -27.87 -7.27 -26.84
CA CYS A 308 -27.76 -8.00 -25.59
C CYS A 308 -27.85 -7.04 -24.39
N SER A 309 -28.66 -7.38 -23.39
CA SER A 309 -28.81 -6.59 -22.16
C SER A 309 -27.48 -6.43 -21.40
N ALA A 310 -27.36 -5.40 -20.57
CA ALA A 310 -26.14 -5.11 -19.79
C ALA A 310 -25.79 -6.18 -18.74
N ASP A 311 -26.72 -7.09 -18.43
CA ASP A 311 -26.52 -8.28 -17.60
C ASP A 311 -26.24 -9.56 -18.42
N GLY A 312 -26.33 -9.53 -19.75
CA GLY A 312 -26.19 -10.73 -20.60
C GLY A 312 -27.37 -11.71 -20.54
N LEU A 313 -28.44 -11.41 -19.80
CA LEU A 313 -29.55 -12.32 -19.47
C LEU A 313 -30.81 -12.10 -20.33
N GLY A 314 -30.66 -11.44 -21.47
CA GLY A 314 -31.76 -11.22 -22.40
C GLY A 314 -31.31 -10.39 -23.60
N THR A 315 -32.14 -10.37 -24.65
CA THR A 315 -31.91 -9.55 -25.84
C THR A 315 -33.14 -8.72 -26.16
N THR A 316 -32.91 -7.50 -26.65
CA THR A 316 -33.95 -6.57 -27.10
C THR A 316 -33.75 -6.27 -28.58
N ASP A 317 -34.79 -6.42 -29.37
CA ASP A 317 -34.78 -6.10 -30.80
C ASP A 317 -35.23 -4.65 -31.02
N SER A 318 -34.48 -3.92 -31.85
CA SER A 318 -34.61 -2.48 -32.07
C SER A 318 -34.55 -2.20 -33.58
N PRO A 319 -35.60 -1.63 -34.20
CA PRO A 319 -35.54 -1.23 -35.59
C PRO A 319 -34.57 -0.06 -35.77
N CYS A 320 -33.81 -0.08 -36.86
CA CYS A 320 -32.94 1.03 -37.25
C CYS A 320 -33.76 2.23 -37.74
N PRO A 321 -33.27 3.48 -37.52
CA PRO A 321 -33.92 4.70 -37.99
C PRO A 321 -34.22 4.72 -39.50
N ASP A 322 -35.15 5.57 -39.92
CA ASP A 322 -35.47 5.75 -41.34
C ASP A 322 -34.22 6.06 -42.19
N ARG A 323 -34.16 5.43 -43.38
CA ARG A 323 -33.02 5.47 -44.30
C ARG A 323 -31.71 4.90 -43.74
N SER A 324 -31.78 4.03 -42.73
CA SER A 324 -30.64 3.24 -42.26
C SER A 324 -30.96 1.74 -42.19
N GLY A 325 -29.93 0.92 -42.32
CA GLY A 325 -30.00 -0.54 -42.25
C GLY A 325 -29.03 -1.10 -41.22
N CYS A 326 -29.27 -2.34 -40.77
CA CYS A 326 -28.38 -3.00 -39.83
C CYS A 326 -27.22 -3.70 -40.57
N VAL A 327 -25.98 -3.34 -40.24
CA VAL A 327 -24.76 -4.04 -40.66
C VAL A 327 -23.82 -4.19 -39.46
N GLY A 328 -23.32 -5.40 -39.21
CA GLY A 328 -22.41 -5.68 -38.10
C GLY A 328 -22.97 -5.40 -36.70
N GLY A 329 -24.31 -5.36 -36.54
CA GLY A 329 -25.00 -4.97 -35.31
C GLY A 329 -25.27 -3.47 -35.16
N ALA A 330 -24.65 -2.63 -36.01
CA ALA A 330 -24.84 -1.18 -36.02
C ALA A 330 -25.88 -0.76 -37.07
N CYS A 331 -26.65 0.30 -36.77
CA CYS A 331 -27.50 0.96 -37.75
C CYS A 331 -26.68 1.99 -38.54
N ALA A 332 -26.53 1.78 -39.86
CA ALA A 332 -25.73 2.62 -40.74
C ALA A 332 -26.61 3.27 -41.83
N PRO A 333 -26.41 4.55 -42.20
CA PRO A 333 -27.17 5.20 -43.26
C PRO A 333 -26.99 4.51 -44.61
N TRP A 334 -28.09 4.36 -45.35
CA TRP A 334 -28.13 3.71 -46.66
C TRP A 334 -27.23 4.40 -47.70
N VAL A 335 -26.30 3.62 -48.26
CA VAL A 335 -25.53 4.00 -49.46
C VAL A 335 -26.41 3.92 -50.72
N CYS A 336 -27.38 3.00 -50.73
CA CYS A 336 -28.33 2.77 -51.81
C CYS A 336 -29.69 2.33 -51.29
N THR A 337 -30.75 2.49 -52.09
CA THR A 337 -32.09 2.00 -51.70
C THR A 337 -32.11 0.47 -51.78
N PRO A 338 -32.40 -0.27 -50.69
CA PRO A 338 -32.33 -1.74 -50.70
C PRO A 338 -33.14 -2.38 -51.83
N GLY A 339 -32.54 -3.32 -52.55
CA GLY A 339 -33.17 -3.98 -53.71
C GLY A 339 -33.27 -3.13 -55.00
N ALA A 340 -32.73 -1.90 -55.02
CA ALA A 340 -32.67 -1.11 -56.25
C ALA A 340 -31.69 -1.75 -57.25
N VAL A 341 -32.16 -1.92 -58.50
CA VAL A 341 -31.38 -2.47 -59.62
C VAL A 341 -31.06 -1.40 -60.66
N GLU A 342 -29.81 -1.30 -61.08
CA GLU A 342 -29.37 -0.33 -62.09
C GLU A 342 -28.22 -0.87 -62.96
N CYS A 343 -27.83 -0.09 -63.98
CA CYS A 343 -26.73 -0.45 -64.89
C CYS A 343 -25.51 0.42 -64.60
N LEU A 344 -24.45 -0.20 -64.06
CA LEU A 344 -23.16 0.44 -63.84
C LEU A 344 -22.40 0.66 -65.15
N THR A 345 -22.52 -0.32 -66.07
CA THR A 345 -21.98 -0.24 -67.44
C THR A 345 -22.93 -0.96 -68.41
N MET A 346 -22.67 -0.84 -69.71
CA MET A 346 -23.40 -1.61 -70.74
C MET A 346 -23.34 -3.13 -70.54
N THR A 347 -22.35 -3.66 -69.82
CA THR A 347 -22.15 -5.09 -69.56
C THR A 347 -22.22 -5.45 -68.08
N THR A 348 -22.58 -4.52 -67.19
CA THR A 348 -22.58 -4.74 -65.74
C THR A 348 -23.85 -4.14 -65.11
N ALA A 349 -24.73 -5.03 -64.68
CA ALA A 349 -25.84 -4.66 -63.79
C ALA A 349 -25.34 -4.63 -62.35
N ARG A 350 -25.96 -3.83 -61.47
CA ARG A 350 -25.76 -3.91 -60.03
C ARG A 350 -27.07 -3.83 -59.26
N GLU A 351 -27.12 -4.50 -58.12
CA GLU A 351 -28.28 -4.61 -57.25
C GLU A 351 -27.88 -4.22 -55.83
N CYS A 352 -28.63 -3.31 -55.20
CA CYS A 352 -28.36 -2.86 -53.84
C CYS A 352 -28.71 -3.95 -52.82
N SER A 353 -27.80 -4.25 -51.89
CA SER A 353 -28.01 -5.24 -50.84
C SER A 353 -29.18 -4.90 -49.92
N ALA A 354 -29.75 -5.91 -49.25
CA ALA A 354 -30.95 -5.76 -48.41
C ALA A 354 -30.76 -4.85 -47.18
N ASP A 355 -29.50 -4.59 -46.80
CA ASP A 355 -29.09 -3.65 -45.75
C ASP A 355 -28.87 -2.20 -46.25
N GLY A 356 -28.85 -1.99 -47.58
CA GLY A 356 -28.62 -0.69 -48.22
C GLY A 356 -27.15 -0.25 -48.34
N GLN A 357 -26.17 -1.08 -47.91
CA GLN A 357 -24.77 -0.63 -47.75
C GLN A 357 -23.84 -1.00 -48.91
N SER A 358 -24.24 -1.92 -49.80
CA SER A 358 -23.37 -2.39 -50.89
C SER A 358 -24.15 -2.60 -52.19
N TYR A 359 -23.42 -2.64 -53.30
CA TYR A 359 -23.95 -3.03 -54.60
C TYR A 359 -23.32 -4.35 -55.04
N ALA A 360 -24.15 -5.40 -55.16
CA ALA A 360 -23.76 -6.64 -55.80
C ALA A 360 -23.72 -6.42 -57.33
N ALA A 361 -22.53 -6.27 -57.90
CA ALA A 361 -22.33 -6.14 -59.34
C ALA A 361 -22.31 -7.52 -60.01
N ARG A 362 -23.10 -7.68 -61.08
CA ARG A 362 -23.12 -8.86 -61.95
C ARG A 362 -22.74 -8.49 -63.37
N THR A 363 -21.70 -9.12 -63.90
CA THR A 363 -21.34 -9.01 -65.32
C THR A 363 -22.34 -9.80 -66.15
N CYS A 364 -22.91 -9.16 -67.17
CA CYS A 364 -23.85 -9.79 -68.09
C CYS A 364 -23.13 -10.84 -68.96
N ALA A 365 -23.80 -11.96 -69.24
CA ALA A 365 -23.25 -13.03 -70.08
C ALA A 365 -22.95 -12.53 -71.51
N VAL A 366 -22.04 -13.22 -72.21
CA VAL A 366 -21.73 -12.96 -73.62
C VAL A 366 -23.03 -13.00 -74.44
N GLY A 367 -23.28 -11.96 -75.25
CA GLY A 367 -24.55 -11.79 -75.97
C GLY A 367 -25.63 -11.02 -75.20
N GLN A 368 -25.34 -10.51 -73.99
CA GLN A 368 -26.26 -9.68 -73.20
C GLN A 368 -25.68 -8.29 -72.85
N SER A 369 -26.56 -7.35 -72.53
CA SER A 369 -26.25 -6.01 -72.04
C SER A 369 -27.18 -5.62 -70.91
N CYS A 370 -26.72 -4.76 -70.00
CA CYS A 370 -27.57 -4.23 -68.95
C CYS A 370 -28.54 -3.18 -69.53
N ARG A 371 -29.84 -3.41 -69.38
CA ARG A 371 -30.91 -2.47 -69.73
C ARG A 371 -31.98 -2.48 -68.63
N ALA A 372 -32.11 -1.35 -67.94
CA ALA A 372 -32.95 -1.15 -66.75
C ALA A 372 -32.69 -2.18 -65.63
N GLY A 373 -31.45 -2.20 -65.10
CA GLY A 373 -31.03 -3.05 -63.96
C GLY A 373 -30.90 -4.54 -64.25
N ALA A 374 -31.38 -5.01 -65.40
CA ALA A 374 -31.35 -6.41 -65.81
C ALA A 374 -30.42 -6.62 -67.01
N CYS A 375 -29.68 -7.73 -67.00
CA CYS A 375 -28.99 -8.22 -68.19
C CYS A 375 -30.01 -8.79 -69.18
N ARG A 376 -30.00 -8.31 -70.42
CA ARG A 376 -30.94 -8.68 -71.49
C ARG A 376 -30.18 -9.00 -72.77
N ALA A 377 -30.61 -10.02 -73.51
CA ALA A 377 -29.99 -10.41 -74.78
C ALA A 377 -29.98 -9.25 -75.79
N TRP A 378 -28.89 -9.14 -76.57
CA TRP A 378 -28.76 -8.15 -77.63
C TRP A 378 -29.83 -8.37 -78.72
N ALA A 379 -30.41 -7.28 -79.23
CA ALA A 379 -31.29 -7.31 -80.40
C ALA A 379 -30.52 -7.25 -81.73
N CYS A 380 -29.29 -6.72 -81.69
CA CYS A 380 -28.32 -6.73 -82.77
C CYS A 380 -26.90 -6.71 -82.18
N THR A 381 -25.90 -7.17 -82.92
CA THR A 381 -24.50 -7.21 -82.43
C THR A 381 -23.95 -5.79 -82.23
N PRO A 382 -23.54 -5.39 -81.01
CA PRO A 382 -23.16 -4.01 -80.71
C PRO A 382 -22.07 -3.46 -81.63
N GLY A 383 -22.22 -2.21 -82.08
CA GLY A 383 -21.25 -1.55 -82.96
C GLY A 383 -21.21 -2.07 -84.41
N THR A 384 -21.95 -3.14 -84.76
CA THR A 384 -22.07 -3.54 -86.16
C THR A 384 -22.84 -2.47 -86.95
N SER A 385 -22.21 -1.98 -88.01
CA SER A 385 -22.79 -1.06 -88.97
C SER A 385 -23.28 -1.83 -90.19
N THR A 386 -24.59 -1.95 -90.35
CA THR A 386 -25.18 -2.50 -91.57
C THR A 386 -25.52 -1.37 -92.52
N CYS A 387 -24.97 -1.40 -93.75
CA CYS A 387 -25.39 -0.49 -94.80
C CYS A 387 -26.81 -0.89 -95.21
N ARG A 388 -27.80 -0.03 -94.91
CA ARG A 388 -29.21 -0.26 -95.26
C ARG A 388 -29.49 0.13 -96.71
N ASP A 389 -28.74 1.11 -97.19
CA ASP A 389 -28.67 1.58 -98.58
C ASP A 389 -27.29 2.23 -98.81
N SER A 390 -27.07 2.85 -99.97
CA SER A 390 -25.81 3.50 -100.36
C SER A 390 -25.50 4.82 -99.62
N SER A 391 -26.38 5.27 -98.72
CA SER A 391 -26.28 6.54 -97.97
C SER A 391 -26.55 6.40 -96.46
N THR A 392 -27.32 5.39 -96.05
CA THR A 392 -27.73 5.15 -94.66
C THR A 392 -27.02 3.93 -94.07
N MET A 393 -26.19 4.15 -93.05
CA MET A 393 -25.67 3.08 -92.20
C MET A 393 -26.55 2.96 -90.94
N SER A 394 -27.09 1.78 -90.69
CA SER A 394 -27.77 1.46 -89.43
C SER A 394 -26.72 0.93 -88.46
N VAL A 395 -26.34 1.75 -87.48
CA VAL A 395 -25.37 1.34 -86.45
C VAL A 395 -26.15 0.73 -85.31
N CYS A 396 -25.88 -0.55 -85.01
CA CYS A 396 -26.35 -1.15 -83.78
C CYS A 396 -25.70 -0.43 -82.59
N ALA A 397 -26.51 0.08 -81.67
CA ALA A 397 -26.04 0.86 -80.53
C ALA A 397 -25.06 0.05 -79.65
N ALA A 398 -24.24 0.74 -78.85
CA ALA A 398 -23.17 0.12 -78.06
C ALA A 398 -23.67 -0.84 -76.96
N ASP A 399 -24.97 -0.82 -76.65
CA ASP A 399 -25.67 -1.75 -75.77
C ASP A 399 -26.34 -2.91 -76.52
N GLY A 400 -26.31 -2.96 -77.85
CA GLY A 400 -27.10 -3.91 -78.64
C GLY A 400 -28.62 -3.75 -78.44
N GLY A 401 -29.07 -2.59 -77.96
CA GLY A 401 -30.48 -2.32 -77.61
C GLY A 401 -31.38 -2.10 -78.81
N GLY A 402 -30.81 -1.64 -79.92
CA GLY A 402 -31.45 -1.41 -81.21
C GLY A 402 -30.48 -0.72 -82.18
N SER A 403 -30.89 -0.50 -83.42
CA SER A 403 -30.07 0.19 -84.43
C SER A 403 -30.64 1.56 -84.79
N SER A 404 -29.80 2.59 -84.80
CA SER A 404 -30.18 3.96 -85.19
C SER A 404 -29.62 4.31 -86.57
N PRO A 405 -30.37 5.04 -87.43
CA PRO A 405 -29.91 5.43 -88.76
C PRO A 405 -28.94 6.61 -88.69
N SER A 406 -27.76 6.44 -89.28
CA SER A 406 -26.69 7.43 -89.38
C SER A 406 -26.32 7.69 -90.85
N ARG A 407 -25.97 8.93 -91.20
CA ARG A 407 -25.44 9.26 -92.54
C ARG A 407 -23.94 9.01 -92.60
N ALA A 408 -23.51 8.13 -93.50
CA ALA A 408 -22.10 7.81 -93.71
C ALA A 408 -21.37 8.95 -94.46
N ARG A 409 -20.22 9.41 -93.96
CA ARG A 409 -19.37 10.39 -94.65
C ARG A 409 -18.33 9.68 -95.53
N ARG A 410 -18.79 9.17 -96.68
CA ARG A 410 -18.10 8.27 -97.64
C ARG A 410 -18.01 6.81 -97.15
N ALA A 411 -18.11 5.88 -98.10
CA ALA A 411 -17.88 4.44 -97.94
C ALA A 411 -17.21 3.91 -99.22
N HIS A 412 -16.40 2.86 -99.10
CA HIS A 412 -15.88 2.11 -100.25
C HIS A 412 -16.59 0.75 -100.35
N PRO A 413 -16.96 0.23 -101.54
CA PRO A 413 -17.91 -0.88 -101.63
C PRO A 413 -17.35 -2.29 -101.36
N ALA A 414 -16.09 -2.42 -100.93
CA ALA A 414 -15.32 -3.66 -101.07
C ALA A 414 -14.63 -4.18 -99.78
N SER A 415 -14.81 -3.55 -98.63
CA SER A 415 -14.23 -4.03 -97.35
C SER A 415 -15.16 -3.81 -96.16
N ALA A 416 -15.50 -4.88 -95.46
CA ALA A 416 -16.38 -4.87 -94.29
C ALA A 416 -15.63 -4.55 -92.98
N ALA A 417 -14.77 -3.53 -92.98
CA ALA A 417 -14.07 -3.06 -91.77
C ALA A 417 -13.62 -1.59 -91.90
N CYS A 418 -13.83 -0.82 -90.83
CA CYS A 418 -13.06 0.40 -90.58
C CYS A 418 -11.90 0.04 -89.64
N ALA A 419 -10.66 0.32 -90.04
CA ALA A 419 -9.47 -0.07 -89.30
C ALA A 419 -9.30 0.68 -87.96
N ARG A 420 -8.57 0.07 -87.02
CA ARG A 420 -8.21 0.64 -85.70
C ARG A 420 -6.72 0.99 -85.63
N LEU A 421 -6.35 1.68 -84.55
CA LEU A 421 -4.98 2.02 -84.16
C LEU A 421 -4.53 1.03 -83.06
N ASP A 422 -3.35 0.44 -83.20
CA ASP A 422 -2.94 -0.74 -82.41
C ASP A 422 -2.15 -0.43 -81.10
N LEU A 423 -1.92 0.84 -80.79
CA LEU A 423 -1.38 1.30 -79.50
C LEU A 423 -2.21 2.47 -78.98
N LEU A 424 -2.40 2.55 -77.65
CA LEU A 424 -3.07 3.68 -77.00
C LEU A 424 -2.06 4.83 -76.80
N PRO A 425 -2.27 6.00 -77.42
CA PRO A 425 -1.42 7.16 -77.17
C PRO A 425 -1.41 7.52 -75.68
N GLY A 426 -0.22 7.80 -75.12
CA GLY A 426 -0.05 8.08 -73.69
C GLY A 426 0.11 6.87 -72.76
N SER A 427 0.05 5.62 -73.25
CA SER A 427 0.38 4.44 -72.43
C SER A 427 1.84 4.49 -71.95
N ARG A 428 2.14 4.01 -70.75
CA ARG A 428 3.49 4.02 -70.17
C ARG A 428 4.08 2.62 -70.03
N ARG A 429 5.42 2.52 -70.10
CA ARG A 429 6.18 1.29 -69.85
C ARG A 429 7.49 1.60 -69.12
N CYS A 430 7.98 0.62 -68.35
CA CYS A 430 9.31 0.70 -67.75
C CYS A 430 10.41 0.32 -68.75
N VAL A 431 11.58 0.93 -68.60
CA VAL A 431 12.82 0.56 -69.30
C VAL A 431 13.93 0.45 -68.26
N GLY A 432 14.40 -0.79 -68.04
CA GLY A 432 15.27 -1.10 -66.91
C GLY A 432 14.57 -0.89 -65.56
N ALA A 433 15.37 -0.80 -64.49
CA ALA A 433 14.86 -0.73 -63.12
C ALA A 433 14.38 0.67 -62.68
N GLY A 434 14.68 1.75 -63.42
CA GLY A 434 14.53 3.13 -62.92
C GLY A 434 14.22 4.19 -63.97
N ALA A 435 13.55 3.85 -65.07
CA ALA A 435 13.09 4.81 -66.06
C ALA A 435 11.76 4.41 -66.71
N VAL A 436 10.98 5.41 -67.13
CA VAL A 436 9.68 5.26 -67.82
C VAL A 436 9.73 5.86 -69.22
N GLU A 437 9.14 5.18 -70.20
CA GLU A 437 8.79 5.75 -71.50
C GLU A 437 7.27 5.89 -71.64
N THR A 438 6.81 6.90 -72.39
CA THR A 438 5.40 7.12 -72.72
C THR A 438 5.17 6.98 -74.23
N CYS A 439 4.09 6.32 -74.65
CA CYS A 439 3.69 6.19 -76.05
C CYS A 439 3.31 7.56 -76.64
N ARG A 440 3.82 7.87 -77.83
CA ARG A 440 3.62 9.17 -78.51
C ARG A 440 2.14 9.40 -78.88
N ALA A 441 1.79 10.67 -79.07
CA ALA A 441 0.43 11.12 -79.39
C ALA A 441 -0.12 10.57 -80.73
N ASP A 442 0.76 10.11 -81.62
CA ASP A 442 0.45 9.48 -82.91
C ASP A 442 0.19 7.97 -82.81
N GLY A 443 0.42 7.35 -81.64
CA GLY A 443 0.38 5.90 -81.44
C GLY A 443 1.58 5.14 -82.02
N LEU A 444 2.59 5.83 -82.55
CA LEU A 444 3.74 5.23 -83.22
C LEU A 444 4.93 5.08 -82.26
N GLY A 445 4.74 4.15 -81.32
CA GLY A 445 5.77 3.71 -80.39
C GLY A 445 6.06 4.68 -79.24
N TYR A 446 7.19 4.47 -78.58
CA TYR A 446 7.51 5.08 -77.28
C TYR A 446 8.55 6.22 -77.40
N GLY A 447 8.35 7.26 -76.59
CA GLY A 447 9.21 8.43 -76.48
C GLY A 447 10.56 8.13 -75.82
N ALA A 448 11.38 9.17 -75.61
CA ALA A 448 12.63 9.02 -74.86
C ALA A 448 12.35 8.63 -73.39
N SER A 449 13.23 7.81 -72.82
CA SER A 449 13.13 7.36 -71.42
C SER A 449 13.39 8.51 -70.45
N THR A 450 12.50 8.68 -69.48
CA THR A 450 12.65 9.63 -68.36
C THR A 450 13.08 8.86 -67.12
N ALA A 451 14.19 9.26 -66.50
CA ALA A 451 14.66 8.62 -65.27
C ALA A 451 13.71 8.91 -64.10
N CYS A 452 13.49 7.91 -63.26
CA CYS A 452 12.73 8.05 -62.03
C CYS A 452 13.58 8.79 -60.98
N ALA A 453 12.98 9.77 -60.29
CA ALA A 453 13.66 10.52 -59.25
C ALA A 453 13.90 9.66 -58.00
N VAL A 454 15.02 9.89 -57.30
CA VAL A 454 15.24 9.41 -55.93
C VAL A 454 14.97 10.62 -55.01
N PRO A 455 13.85 10.65 -54.28
CA PRO A 455 13.53 11.74 -53.36
C PRO A 455 14.32 11.61 -52.04
N ALA A 456 14.09 12.53 -51.11
CA ALA A 456 14.72 12.49 -49.79
C ALA A 456 14.39 11.18 -49.04
N ASN A 457 15.35 10.70 -48.25
CA ASN A 457 15.27 9.47 -47.45
C ASN A 457 14.97 8.19 -48.25
N ALA A 458 15.24 8.16 -49.56
CA ALA A 458 15.17 6.98 -50.41
C ALA A 458 16.56 6.45 -50.81
N THR A 459 16.69 5.13 -51.02
CA THR A 459 17.95 4.45 -51.36
C THR A 459 18.11 4.15 -52.84
N ALA A 460 17.02 3.87 -53.55
CA ALA A 460 17.01 3.60 -54.98
C ALA A 460 15.63 3.90 -55.59
N ALA A 461 15.61 4.35 -56.85
CA ALA A 461 14.38 4.44 -57.63
C ALA A 461 14.06 3.09 -58.29
N THR A 462 12.78 2.77 -58.38
CA THR A 462 12.24 1.54 -58.98
C THR A 462 11.24 1.87 -60.09
N CYS A 463 10.93 0.90 -60.95
CA CYS A 463 9.88 1.04 -61.96
C CYS A 463 9.09 -0.26 -62.11
N ALA A 464 7.76 -0.15 -61.99
CA ALA A 464 6.83 -1.26 -62.24
C ALA A 464 5.62 -0.76 -63.03
N GLY A 465 5.14 -1.54 -64.00
CA GLY A 465 3.90 -1.23 -64.75
C GLY A 465 3.89 0.07 -65.57
N GLY A 466 5.04 0.73 -65.77
CA GLY A 466 5.12 2.07 -66.38
C GLY A 466 4.97 3.23 -65.38
N LEU A 467 5.09 2.95 -64.08
CA LEU A 467 5.12 3.93 -63.00
C LEU A 467 6.48 3.88 -62.29
N CYS A 468 6.97 5.05 -61.88
CA CYS A 468 8.14 5.16 -61.00
C CYS A 468 7.72 4.92 -59.54
N GLY A 469 8.63 4.32 -58.78
CA GLY A 469 8.59 4.25 -57.32
C GLY A 469 10.00 4.35 -56.76
N PHE A 470 10.18 4.02 -55.48
CA PHE A 470 11.48 3.94 -54.82
C PHE A 470 11.47 2.95 -53.65
N THR A 471 12.63 2.73 -53.05
CA THR A 471 12.79 2.05 -51.76
C THR A 471 13.29 3.06 -50.72
N CYS A 472 12.72 3.07 -49.52
CA CYS A 472 13.15 3.99 -48.46
C CYS A 472 14.51 3.62 -47.84
N ALA A 473 15.06 4.54 -47.03
CA ALA A 473 16.32 4.39 -46.33
C ALA A 473 16.10 4.00 -44.87
N GLY A 474 16.38 2.74 -44.52
CA GLY A 474 16.18 2.22 -43.16
C GLY A 474 14.72 2.29 -42.73
N GLU A 475 14.46 2.83 -41.53
CA GLU A 475 13.14 2.86 -40.89
C GLU A 475 12.23 4.04 -41.33
N TYR A 476 12.54 4.66 -42.48
CA TYR A 476 11.69 5.69 -43.08
C TYR A 476 10.63 5.04 -43.99
N ALA A 477 9.47 5.68 -44.11
CA ALA A 477 8.39 5.21 -44.96
C ALA A 477 7.72 6.36 -45.74
N ASP A 478 7.14 6.00 -46.89
CA ASP A 478 6.17 6.78 -47.66
C ASP A 478 4.78 6.47 -47.08
N CYS A 479 4.16 7.44 -46.39
CA CYS A 479 2.92 7.21 -45.66
C CYS A 479 1.66 7.84 -46.27
N ASP A 480 1.80 8.64 -47.34
CA ASP A 480 0.66 9.15 -48.12
C ASP A 480 0.53 8.51 -49.51
N GLY A 481 1.53 7.72 -49.94
CA GLY A 481 1.58 7.01 -51.22
C GLY A 481 2.04 7.87 -52.40
N THR A 482 2.50 9.09 -52.15
CA THR A 482 2.86 10.05 -53.19
C THR A 482 4.34 9.94 -53.52
N ALA A 483 4.67 9.24 -54.60
CA ALA A 483 6.06 9.08 -55.06
C ALA A 483 6.82 10.39 -55.46
N ALA A 484 6.30 11.57 -55.12
CA ALA A 484 6.87 12.90 -55.38
C ALA A 484 7.45 13.62 -54.14
N ASN A 485 7.04 13.28 -52.90
CA ASN A 485 7.61 13.85 -51.66
C ASN A 485 8.62 12.91 -51.00
N GLY A 486 8.44 11.58 -51.08
CA GLY A 486 9.48 10.59 -50.81
C GLY A 486 9.19 9.71 -49.61
N CYS A 487 10.18 9.52 -48.73
CA CYS A 487 9.99 8.81 -47.47
C CYS A 487 10.01 9.84 -46.33
N GLU A 488 8.87 10.52 -46.16
CA GLU A 488 8.72 11.70 -45.31
C GLU A 488 8.62 11.37 -43.81
N THR A 489 8.29 10.12 -43.47
CA THR A 489 8.00 9.69 -42.10
C THR A 489 9.09 8.81 -41.51
N ASP A 490 9.73 9.24 -40.42
CA ASP A 490 10.58 8.42 -39.55
C ASP A 490 9.71 7.52 -38.65
N THR A 491 9.62 6.22 -38.94
CA THR A 491 8.81 5.30 -38.12
C THR A 491 9.55 4.77 -36.88
N ARG A 492 10.84 5.09 -36.72
CA ARG A 492 11.66 4.65 -35.58
C ARG A 492 11.45 5.52 -34.34
N ASN A 493 11.22 6.82 -34.53
CA ASN A 493 11.16 7.80 -33.45
C ASN A 493 9.90 8.69 -33.48
N SER A 494 9.08 8.67 -34.54
CA SER A 494 7.83 9.44 -34.57
C SER A 494 6.72 8.78 -33.77
N ALA A 495 6.30 9.42 -32.67
CA ALA A 495 5.12 8.99 -31.90
C ALA A 495 3.80 9.05 -32.70
N ALA A 496 3.78 9.63 -33.90
CA ALA A 496 2.62 9.65 -34.80
C ALA A 496 2.60 8.50 -35.82
N SER A 497 3.69 7.73 -35.97
CA SER A 497 3.83 6.65 -36.95
C SER A 497 4.86 5.60 -36.49
N CYS A 498 4.75 5.16 -35.24
CA CYS A 498 5.75 4.31 -34.62
C CYS A 498 5.66 2.87 -35.13
N GLY A 499 6.77 2.35 -35.66
CA GLY A 499 6.87 1.02 -36.27
C GLY A 499 6.16 0.86 -37.63
N ARG A 500 5.27 1.79 -38.01
CA ARG A 500 4.67 1.90 -39.35
C ARG A 500 3.89 3.23 -39.53
N CYS A 501 3.67 3.61 -40.78
CA CYS A 501 2.78 4.69 -41.19
C CYS A 501 1.44 4.70 -40.43
N GLY A 502 1.07 5.86 -39.88
CA GLY A 502 -0.21 6.10 -39.22
C GLY A 502 -0.40 5.35 -37.89
N ALA A 503 0.56 4.57 -37.42
CA ALA A 503 0.55 3.98 -36.09
C ALA A 503 0.94 5.03 -35.04
N ALA A 504 0.05 5.99 -34.79
CA ALA A 504 0.19 6.88 -33.65
C ALA A 504 0.17 6.06 -32.36
N CYS A 505 1.16 6.28 -31.49
CA CYS A 505 1.22 5.66 -30.19
C CYS A 505 0.02 6.11 -29.35
N PRO A 506 -0.68 5.18 -28.67
CA PRO A 506 -1.88 5.52 -27.91
C PRO A 506 -1.56 6.53 -26.81
N GLY A 507 -2.32 7.63 -26.77
CA GLY A 507 -2.27 8.56 -25.63
C GLY A 507 -2.84 7.88 -24.40
N ALA A 508 -2.13 8.00 -23.27
CA ALA A 508 -2.47 7.30 -22.03
C ALA A 508 -2.51 8.29 -20.83
N PRO A 509 -3.28 7.99 -19.77
CA PRO A 509 -3.40 8.85 -18.59
C PRO A 509 -2.06 9.26 -17.97
N ASN A 510 -1.94 10.55 -17.64
CA ASN A 510 -0.77 11.18 -17.01
C ASN A 510 0.55 10.98 -17.76
N ALA A 511 0.51 10.71 -19.08
CA ALA A 511 1.69 10.44 -19.89
C ALA A 511 1.63 11.13 -21.25
N SER A 512 2.79 11.51 -21.79
CA SER A 512 2.96 11.79 -23.22
C SER A 512 3.48 10.54 -23.94
N PRO A 513 2.89 10.14 -25.08
CA PRO A 513 3.38 8.99 -25.85
C PRO A 513 4.77 9.27 -26.43
N THR A 514 5.65 8.27 -26.39
CA THR A 514 6.97 8.31 -27.00
C THR A 514 7.12 7.15 -28.00
N CYS A 515 8.08 7.27 -28.92
CA CYS A 515 8.45 6.20 -29.82
C CYS A 515 9.98 6.05 -29.77
N ALA A 516 10.46 4.82 -29.57
CA ALA A 516 11.88 4.51 -29.53
C ALA A 516 12.12 3.17 -30.25
N ALA A 517 13.02 3.17 -31.23
CA ALA A 517 13.32 1.99 -32.05
C ALA A 517 12.09 1.33 -32.71
N GLY A 518 11.04 2.11 -33.03
CA GLY A 518 9.78 1.63 -33.60
C GLY A 518 8.81 1.00 -32.59
N VAL A 519 9.10 1.08 -31.29
CA VAL A 519 8.22 0.62 -30.20
C VAL A 519 7.64 1.84 -29.46
N CYS A 520 6.33 1.80 -29.21
CA CYS A 520 5.64 2.82 -28.42
C CYS A 520 5.99 2.70 -26.94
N GLY A 521 6.37 3.82 -26.33
CA GLY A 521 6.55 3.98 -24.90
C GLY A 521 5.74 5.15 -24.36
N VAL A 522 5.98 5.46 -23.08
CA VAL A 522 5.39 6.62 -22.39
C VAL A 522 6.48 7.41 -21.68
N SER A 523 6.27 8.72 -21.55
CA SER A 523 7.01 9.58 -20.63
C SER A 523 6.00 10.21 -19.67
N CYS A 524 6.24 10.06 -18.37
CA CYS A 524 5.28 10.45 -17.34
C CYS A 524 5.24 11.97 -17.11
N ALA A 525 4.06 12.49 -16.81
CA ALA A 525 3.89 13.82 -16.25
C ALA A 525 4.59 13.91 -14.89
N ALA A 526 5.08 15.10 -14.54
CA ALA A 526 5.78 15.34 -13.28
C ALA A 526 4.92 14.93 -12.07
N GLY A 527 5.48 14.11 -11.18
CA GLY A 527 4.77 13.56 -10.02
C GLY A 527 4.01 12.25 -10.27
N PHE A 528 4.09 11.67 -11.48
CA PHE A 528 3.57 10.34 -11.80
C PHE A 528 4.69 9.40 -12.26
N ALA A 529 4.46 8.10 -12.09
CA ALA A 529 5.28 7.03 -12.64
C ALA A 529 4.39 5.94 -13.24
N ASN A 530 4.98 5.17 -14.17
CA ASN A 530 4.48 3.88 -14.57
C ASN A 530 5.15 2.83 -13.68
N CYS A 531 4.38 2.11 -12.87
CA CYS A 531 4.91 1.20 -11.85
C CYS A 531 4.70 -0.30 -12.14
N ASP A 532 3.94 -0.64 -13.18
CA ASP A 532 3.75 -2.03 -13.65
C ASP A 532 4.53 -2.37 -14.94
N GLY A 533 5.17 -1.37 -15.57
CA GLY A 533 5.91 -1.48 -16.82
C GLY A 533 5.06 -1.34 -18.09
N LEU A 534 3.75 -1.13 -17.98
CA LEU A 534 2.82 -1.23 -19.10
C LEU A 534 2.52 0.14 -19.74
N ALA A 535 3.23 0.48 -20.81
CA ALA A 535 2.99 1.72 -21.57
C ALA A 535 1.56 1.91 -22.12
N SER A 536 0.70 0.89 -22.05
CA SER A 536 -0.70 0.93 -22.51
C SER A 536 -1.71 1.52 -21.51
N ASN A 537 -1.40 1.59 -20.20
CA ASN A 537 -2.28 2.20 -19.20
C ASN A 537 -1.77 3.58 -18.70
N GLY A 538 -0.54 3.96 -19.05
CA GLY A 538 0.00 5.32 -18.92
C GLY A 538 1.00 5.45 -17.79
N CYS A 539 0.82 6.45 -16.93
CA CYS A 539 1.53 6.57 -15.66
C CYS A 539 0.48 6.64 -14.54
N GLU A 540 0.04 5.46 -14.14
CA GLU A 540 -1.10 5.20 -13.27
C GLU A 540 -0.83 5.57 -11.79
N SER A 541 0.44 5.57 -11.38
CA SER A 541 0.84 5.76 -9.99
C SER A 541 1.29 7.19 -9.70
N ALA A 542 0.51 7.91 -8.88
CA ALA A 542 0.90 9.21 -8.34
C ALA A 542 2.00 9.04 -7.26
N LEU A 543 3.14 9.70 -7.45
CA LEU A 543 4.28 9.67 -6.53
C LEU A 543 4.08 10.50 -5.25
N SER A 544 2.95 11.19 -5.15
CA SER A 544 2.41 11.84 -3.94
C SER A 544 1.45 10.94 -3.15
N SER A 545 1.19 9.71 -3.60
CA SER A 545 0.41 8.73 -2.84
C SER A 545 1.24 8.08 -1.74
N ALA A 546 0.61 7.70 -0.63
CA ALA A 546 1.28 6.97 0.45
C ALA A 546 1.76 5.57 0.05
N SER A 547 1.30 5.03 -1.09
CA SER A 547 1.69 3.70 -1.61
C SER A 547 2.92 3.73 -2.55
N ASN A 548 3.24 4.89 -3.13
CA ASN A 548 4.31 5.06 -4.13
C ASN A 548 5.13 6.33 -3.84
N CYS A 549 5.42 6.61 -2.57
CA CYS A 549 5.91 7.93 -2.17
C CYS A 549 7.32 8.20 -2.73
N GLY A 550 7.44 9.18 -3.63
CA GLY A 550 8.69 9.54 -4.32
C GLY A 550 9.17 8.54 -5.38
N ARG A 551 8.83 7.25 -5.26
CA ARG A 551 9.07 6.20 -6.27
C ARG A 551 8.04 5.06 -6.16
N CYS A 552 7.88 4.31 -7.25
CA CYS A 552 7.09 3.08 -7.30
C CYS A 552 7.38 2.12 -6.13
N GLY A 553 6.32 1.55 -5.53
CA GLY A 553 6.41 0.57 -4.45
C GLY A 553 6.96 1.09 -3.12
N ASN A 554 7.30 2.37 -2.99
CA ASN A 554 7.73 2.96 -1.72
C ASN A 554 6.51 3.31 -0.86
N ALA A 555 5.86 2.26 -0.35
CA ALA A 555 4.72 2.36 0.55
C ALA A 555 5.18 2.85 1.94
N CYS A 556 4.57 3.95 2.40
CA CYS A 556 4.83 4.52 3.71
C CYS A 556 4.25 3.66 4.83
N PRO A 557 4.95 3.49 5.98
CA PRO A 557 4.47 2.66 7.09
C PRO A 557 3.08 3.07 7.60
N SER A 558 2.21 2.09 7.81
CA SER A 558 0.96 2.29 8.54
C SER A 558 1.22 2.37 10.04
N ILE A 559 0.61 3.35 10.70
CA ILE A 559 0.77 3.62 12.13
C ILE A 559 -0.61 3.65 12.78
N ALA A 560 -0.75 3.00 13.95
CA ALA A 560 -1.98 3.01 14.73
C ALA A 560 -2.37 4.46 15.09
N ASN A 561 -3.67 4.78 15.00
CA ASN A 561 -4.23 6.12 15.18
C ASN A 561 -3.68 7.21 14.25
N GLY A 562 -2.97 6.83 13.19
CA GLY A 562 -2.43 7.76 12.19
C GLY A 562 -2.80 7.39 10.76
N SER A 563 -2.52 8.34 9.87
CA SER A 563 -2.58 8.18 8.42
C SER A 563 -1.19 8.41 7.83
N ALA A 564 -0.75 7.48 6.98
CA ALA A 564 0.49 7.64 6.23
C ALA A 564 0.31 8.73 5.16
N SER A 565 1.32 9.57 4.97
CA SER A 565 1.28 10.70 4.04
C SER A 565 2.58 10.79 3.25
N CYS A 566 2.53 11.37 2.05
CA CYS A 566 3.72 11.62 1.25
C CYS A 566 3.88 13.13 1.04
N ALA A 567 5.00 13.69 1.48
CA ALA A 567 5.32 15.10 1.33
C ALA A 567 6.68 15.21 0.61
N SER A 568 6.71 15.86 -0.55
CA SER A 568 7.93 16.08 -1.35
C SER A 568 8.71 14.79 -1.69
N GLY A 569 8.05 13.64 -1.78
CA GLY A 569 8.66 12.33 -2.02
C GLY A 569 9.18 11.61 -0.78
N THR A 570 9.03 12.19 0.41
CA THR A 570 9.36 11.59 1.70
C THR A 570 8.09 11.14 2.42
N CYS A 571 8.14 9.96 3.04
CA CYS A 571 7.06 9.48 3.90
C CYS A 571 6.98 10.30 5.19
N GLY A 572 5.85 10.95 5.41
CA GLY A 572 5.46 11.55 6.68
C GLY A 572 4.25 10.82 7.26
N LEU A 573 3.86 11.19 8.46
CA LEU A 573 2.65 10.67 9.12
C LEU A 573 1.79 11.84 9.60
N ARG A 574 0.48 11.65 9.61
CA ARG A 574 -0.49 12.62 10.15
C ARG A 574 -1.45 11.90 11.06
N CYS A 575 -1.45 12.26 12.34
CA CYS A 575 -2.32 11.63 13.33
C CYS A 575 -3.81 11.94 13.08
N ASN A 576 -4.66 11.01 13.50
CA ASN A 576 -6.11 11.15 13.39
C ASN A 576 -6.62 12.18 14.41
N SER A 577 -7.82 12.72 14.19
CA SER A 577 -8.40 13.70 15.13
C SER A 577 -8.55 13.09 16.54
N GLY A 578 -8.02 13.78 17.55
CA GLY A 578 -7.92 13.28 18.92
C GLY A 578 -6.57 12.64 19.29
N TYR A 579 -5.59 12.63 18.38
CA TYR A 579 -4.25 12.08 18.59
C TYR A 579 -3.16 13.04 18.10
N ASN A 580 -2.07 13.14 18.85
CA ASN A 580 -0.87 13.94 18.54
C ASN A 580 0.37 13.05 18.34
N LEU A 581 1.48 13.63 17.89
CA LEU A 581 2.68 12.90 17.46
C LEU A 581 3.70 12.78 18.59
N CYS A 582 3.57 11.73 19.38
CA CYS A 582 4.40 11.48 20.55
C CYS A 582 5.40 10.36 20.25
N ARG A 583 6.70 10.66 20.39
CA ARG A 583 7.81 9.71 20.20
C ARG A 583 7.77 8.90 18.89
N GLY A 584 7.25 9.50 17.81
CA GLY A 584 7.10 8.85 16.49
C GLY A 584 5.81 8.02 16.31
N THR A 585 4.90 8.05 17.26
CA THR A 585 3.60 7.34 17.23
C THR A 585 2.43 8.32 17.40
N CYS A 586 1.21 7.90 17.03
CA CYS A 586 0.02 8.72 17.25
C CYS A 586 -0.68 8.29 18.54
N ALA A 587 -0.52 9.12 19.59
CA ALA A 587 -1.01 8.88 20.94
C ALA A 587 -2.04 9.93 21.36
N ALA A 588 -2.84 9.60 22.38
CA ALA A 588 -3.79 10.54 22.98
C ALA A 588 -3.17 11.22 24.21
N ASN A 589 -3.67 12.38 24.58
CA ASN A 589 -3.17 13.21 25.70
C ASN A 589 -3.04 12.43 27.03
N VAL A 590 -1.92 12.64 27.73
CA VAL A 590 -1.53 12.06 29.02
C VAL A 590 -0.83 13.14 29.87
N ALA A 591 -1.22 13.31 31.12
CA ALA A 591 -0.89 14.53 31.90
C ALA A 591 0.53 14.62 32.49
N THR A 592 1.58 14.23 31.75
CA THR A 592 2.98 14.19 32.25
C THR A 592 4.03 14.54 31.18
N GLU A 593 4.21 15.84 30.92
CA GLU A 593 5.28 16.35 30.05
C GLU A 593 6.69 16.12 30.65
N THR A 594 7.70 15.92 29.80
CA THR A 594 9.11 15.85 30.20
C THR A 594 9.98 16.67 29.25
N CYS A 595 10.60 17.73 29.75
CA CYS A 595 11.32 18.75 28.96
C CYS A 595 12.57 18.18 28.24
N ASN A 596 12.40 17.62 27.04
CA ASN A 596 13.44 16.96 26.25
C ASN A 596 13.37 17.22 24.73
N GLY A 597 12.44 18.06 24.26
CA GLY A 597 12.21 18.31 22.83
C GLY A 597 11.29 17.29 22.16
N MET A 598 10.40 16.63 22.92
CA MET A 598 9.34 15.76 22.42
C MET A 598 8.03 16.09 23.15
N ASP A 599 6.92 16.12 22.40
CA ASP A 599 5.55 16.09 22.90
C ASP A 599 5.36 14.75 23.67
N ASP A 600 5.55 14.78 24.99
CA ASP A 600 5.44 13.63 25.90
C ASP A 600 4.08 13.61 26.63
N ASP A 601 3.48 14.79 26.82
CA ASP A 601 2.11 15.00 27.29
C ASP A 601 1.04 14.72 26.21
N CYS A 602 1.40 14.81 24.93
CA CYS A 602 0.49 14.58 23.80
C CYS A 602 -0.65 15.61 23.67
N ASP A 603 -0.49 16.86 24.12
CA ASP A 603 -1.42 17.97 23.83
C ASP A 603 -1.21 18.58 22.42
N GLY A 604 -0.02 18.39 21.82
CA GLY A 604 0.34 18.88 20.49
C GLY A 604 1.20 20.17 20.50
N VAL A 605 1.61 20.63 21.68
CA VAL A 605 2.70 21.58 21.90
C VAL A 605 3.99 20.75 22.16
N THR A 606 5.06 21.33 22.73
CA THR A 606 6.32 20.64 23.05
C THR A 606 7.07 21.48 24.08
N ASP A 607 7.54 20.86 25.17
CA ASP A 607 8.24 21.49 26.31
C ASP A 607 7.43 22.62 27.02
N GLU A 608 6.08 22.58 26.97
CA GLU A 608 5.22 23.45 27.79
C GLU A 608 5.11 22.96 29.25
N GLY A 609 4.56 23.80 30.14
CA GLY A 609 4.51 23.51 31.58
C GLY A 609 5.86 23.45 32.33
N CYS A 610 6.99 23.32 31.61
CA CYS A 610 8.37 23.06 32.03
C CYS A 610 9.05 23.99 33.07
N GLY A 611 8.29 24.90 33.70
CA GLY A 611 8.71 25.62 34.90
C GLY A 611 9.88 26.60 34.73
N VAL A 612 10.55 26.89 35.84
CA VAL A 612 11.76 27.73 35.87
C VAL A 612 13.01 26.87 35.98
N GLY A 613 13.50 26.40 34.82
CA GLY A 613 14.68 25.55 34.68
C GLY A 613 15.90 26.10 35.43
N SER A 614 16.17 25.49 36.60
CA SER A 614 17.04 26.01 37.65
C SER A 614 17.87 24.88 38.27
N CYS A 615 18.80 25.16 39.19
CA CYS A 615 19.65 24.09 39.75
C CYS A 615 18.91 23.02 40.59
N ALA A 616 17.63 23.24 40.92
CA ALA A 616 16.77 22.22 41.54
C ALA A 616 16.02 21.35 40.51
N SER A 617 15.84 21.84 39.29
CA SER A 617 15.18 21.15 38.17
C SER A 617 15.66 21.79 36.86
N PRO A 618 16.84 21.41 36.33
CA PRO A 618 17.37 21.96 35.09
C PRO A 618 16.69 21.29 33.88
N PHE A 619 16.58 22.00 32.76
CA PHE A 619 16.18 21.41 31.49
C PHE A 619 17.23 20.37 31.03
N ILE A 620 16.85 19.36 30.25
CA ILE A 620 17.79 18.33 29.78
C ILE A 620 18.12 18.57 28.30
N ALA A 621 19.40 18.80 28.01
CA ALA A 621 19.89 18.87 26.63
C ALA A 621 20.28 17.47 26.13
N PRO A 622 19.88 17.07 24.90
CA PRO A 622 20.28 15.80 24.32
C PRO A 622 21.81 15.64 24.23
N PRO A 623 22.36 14.41 24.25
CA PRO A 623 23.81 14.20 24.33
C PRO A 623 24.60 14.77 23.17
N ASP A 624 24.06 14.73 21.95
CA ASP A 624 24.65 15.32 20.74
C ASP A 624 24.50 16.86 20.67
N GLY A 625 23.87 17.47 21.68
CA GLY A 625 23.56 18.89 21.73
C GLY A 625 22.19 19.20 21.13
N GLY A 626 22.02 20.40 20.58
CA GLY A 626 20.74 20.85 20.04
C GLY A 626 20.62 22.37 19.99
N ARG A 627 19.45 22.86 19.60
CA ARG A 627 19.11 24.29 19.56
C ARG A 627 17.79 24.51 20.30
N PHE A 628 17.82 25.38 21.29
CA PHE A 628 16.74 25.60 22.25
C PHE A 628 16.39 27.08 22.27
N THR A 629 15.10 27.43 22.33
CA THR A 629 14.69 28.84 22.48
C THR A 629 13.75 28.99 23.66
N GLY A 630 13.77 30.15 24.32
CA GLY A 630 12.91 30.41 25.47
C GLY A 630 13.02 31.85 25.94
N ASN A 631 12.53 32.12 27.14
CA ASN A 631 12.33 33.48 27.64
C ASN A 631 12.91 33.68 29.06
N MET A 632 13.66 34.75 29.30
CA MET A 632 14.32 35.01 30.61
C MET A 632 13.49 36.00 31.46
N ASN A 633 12.42 35.49 32.07
CA ASN A 633 11.46 36.24 32.90
C ASN A 633 11.65 35.98 34.41
N GLY A 634 11.56 37.03 35.23
CA GLY A 634 11.65 36.94 36.69
C GLY A 634 13.08 37.07 37.22
N ARG A 635 13.32 36.80 38.51
CA ARG A 635 14.62 36.98 39.20
C ARG A 635 15.35 35.67 39.54
N GLY A 636 16.63 35.62 39.23
CA GLY A 636 17.55 34.50 39.45
C GLY A 636 18.33 34.53 40.78
N THR A 637 19.26 33.58 40.90
CA THR A 637 19.92 33.17 42.17
C THR A 637 21.39 32.74 42.04
N GLN A 638 21.94 32.66 40.83
CA GLN A 638 23.27 32.15 40.53
C GLN A 638 24.26 33.30 40.23
N SER A 639 25.53 32.95 40.01
CA SER A 639 26.57 33.93 39.71
C SER A 639 27.67 33.32 38.82
N ALA A 640 28.05 34.06 37.78
CA ALA A 640 29.21 33.77 36.96
C ALA A 640 30.47 34.52 37.47
N THR A 641 31.66 34.08 37.07
CA THR A 641 32.93 34.73 37.47
C THR A 641 33.53 35.66 36.41
N CYS A 642 33.08 35.62 35.15
CA CYS A 642 33.61 36.50 34.09
C CYS A 642 32.84 37.81 33.88
N GLY A 643 31.60 37.88 34.38
CA GLY A 643 30.75 39.07 34.32
C GLY A 643 30.71 39.82 35.66
N SER A 644 30.29 41.09 35.62
CA SER A 644 30.03 41.86 36.84
C SER A 644 28.71 41.40 37.50
N SER A 645 28.82 40.63 38.58
CA SER A 645 27.70 40.05 39.33
C SER A 645 26.94 41.09 40.19
N TYR A 646 26.39 42.11 39.53
CA TYR A 646 25.50 43.07 40.17
C TYR A 646 24.16 42.43 40.54
N ASN A 647 23.83 42.48 41.83
CA ASN A 647 22.70 41.80 42.49
C ASN A 647 21.30 42.24 42.02
N SER A 648 20.92 41.99 40.77
CA SER A 648 19.61 42.36 40.23
C SER A 648 19.21 41.56 38.98
N GLY A 649 18.27 40.62 39.15
CA GLY A 649 16.98 40.82 38.49
C GLY A 649 16.49 39.78 37.48
N GLY A 650 17.35 39.02 36.79
CA GLY A 650 16.96 38.07 35.72
C GLY A 650 17.01 36.60 36.13
N VAL A 651 16.07 35.75 35.69
CA VAL A 651 16.07 34.28 35.91
C VAL A 651 17.07 33.64 34.98
N GLU A 652 18.00 32.87 35.56
CA GLU A 652 18.88 32.02 34.77
C GLU A 652 18.08 30.87 34.14
N ARG A 653 18.42 30.49 32.91
CA ARG A 653 17.91 29.27 32.29
C ARG A 653 19.01 28.24 32.26
N ILE A 654 18.77 27.13 32.95
CA ILE A 654 19.80 26.15 33.29
C ILE A 654 19.51 24.82 32.59
N TRP A 655 20.47 24.37 31.80
CA TRP A 655 20.45 23.11 31.07
C TRP A 655 21.48 22.15 31.64
N SER A 656 21.07 20.92 31.97
CA SER A 656 21.97 19.80 32.24
C SER A 656 22.26 19.07 30.93
N TRP A 657 23.53 18.74 30.71
CA TRP A 657 24.00 18.10 29.47
C TRP A 657 25.07 17.05 29.78
N ILE A 658 24.99 15.91 29.10
CA ILE A 658 25.93 14.78 29.25
C ILE A 658 26.32 14.32 27.83
N PRO A 659 27.49 14.69 27.30
CA PRO A 659 27.91 14.27 25.96
C PRO A 659 28.31 12.79 25.91
N LEU A 660 28.08 12.14 24.76
CA LEU A 660 28.54 10.77 24.49
C LEU A 660 30.01 10.70 24.02
N ARG A 661 30.60 11.82 23.61
CA ARG A 661 31.99 11.90 23.12
C ARG A 661 32.81 12.91 23.90
N SER A 662 34.08 12.57 24.14
CA SER A 662 35.09 13.50 24.66
C SER A 662 35.68 14.31 23.51
N GLY A 663 35.91 15.61 23.70
CA GLY A 663 36.45 16.49 22.66
C GLY A 663 36.14 17.96 22.92
N THR A 664 36.12 18.78 21.88
CA THR A 664 35.84 20.23 21.99
C THR A 664 34.37 20.53 21.73
N ALA A 665 33.66 21.02 22.75
CA ALA A 665 32.29 21.50 22.65
C ALA A 665 32.25 23.00 22.33
N ASN A 666 31.21 23.44 21.62
CA ASN A 666 30.92 24.87 21.40
C ASN A 666 29.49 25.19 21.81
N ILE A 667 29.33 26.17 22.71
CA ILE A 667 28.03 26.64 23.19
C ILE A 667 27.88 28.10 22.74
N ARG A 668 26.77 28.42 22.09
CA ARG A 668 26.47 29.75 21.55
C ARG A 668 25.11 30.22 22.02
N LEU A 669 25.04 31.46 22.50
CA LEU A 669 23.82 32.12 22.96
C LEU A 669 23.61 33.42 22.16
N THR A 670 22.40 33.63 21.65
CA THR A 670 21.98 34.86 20.96
C THR A 670 20.55 35.26 21.37
N GLY A 671 20.15 36.50 21.08
CA GLY A 671 18.77 36.97 21.26
C GLY A 671 18.64 38.49 21.41
N ASP A 672 17.55 38.96 22.02
CA ASP A 672 17.15 40.37 22.13
C ASP A 672 17.37 41.00 23.52
N PHE A 673 18.29 40.44 24.31
CA PHE A 673 18.72 40.91 25.62
C PHE A 673 20.10 41.57 25.55
N TRP A 674 20.36 42.53 26.44
CA TRP A 674 21.69 43.10 26.62
C TRP A 674 21.85 43.76 28.00
N PRO A 675 22.99 43.58 28.71
CA PRO A 675 24.07 42.64 28.41
C PRO A 675 23.75 41.20 28.82
N ALA A 676 24.52 40.26 28.28
CA ALA A 676 24.32 38.81 28.41
C ALA A 676 25.47 38.15 29.21
N THR A 677 25.18 37.00 29.81
CA THR A 677 26.20 36.11 30.39
C THR A 677 25.91 34.65 30.00
N LEU A 678 26.89 33.97 29.39
CA LEU A 678 26.87 32.54 29.09
C LEU A 678 28.00 31.87 29.88
N TYR A 679 27.68 30.87 30.70
CA TYR A 679 28.67 30.16 31.50
C TYR A 679 28.34 28.69 31.71
N VAL A 680 29.38 27.88 31.92
CA VAL A 680 29.26 26.43 32.08
C VAL A 680 29.95 25.98 33.36
N ARG A 681 29.27 25.14 34.14
CA ARG A 681 29.78 24.48 35.34
C ARG A 681 29.85 22.96 35.15
N GLN A 682 30.73 22.29 35.90
CA GLN A 682 30.91 20.84 35.85
C GLN A 682 30.53 20.17 37.18
N GLY A 683 29.91 18.99 37.10
CA GLY A 683 29.63 18.12 38.25
C GLY A 683 28.39 18.51 39.08
N VAL A 684 28.35 19.73 39.64
CA VAL A 684 27.23 20.21 40.47
C VAL A 684 26.75 21.57 39.97
N CYS A 685 25.44 21.75 39.78
CA CYS A 685 24.89 22.98 39.20
C CYS A 685 25.17 24.23 40.05
N ALA A 686 24.75 24.23 41.32
CA ALA A 686 24.76 25.44 42.16
C ALA A 686 26.16 25.80 42.72
N THR A 687 27.08 24.85 42.78
CA THR A 687 28.38 24.99 43.47
C THR A 687 29.58 24.38 42.74
N GLY A 688 29.37 23.75 41.58
CA GLY A 688 30.45 23.13 40.81
C GLY A 688 31.37 24.13 40.13
N SER A 689 32.57 23.68 39.78
CA SER A 689 33.59 24.52 39.14
C SER A 689 33.08 25.07 37.81
N GLN A 690 33.22 26.38 37.60
CA GLN A 690 32.88 27.04 36.36
C GLN A 690 34.05 26.93 35.37
N ILE A 691 33.88 26.13 34.33
CA ILE A 691 34.94 25.73 33.38
C ILE A 691 35.02 26.65 32.16
N ALA A 692 33.96 27.37 31.83
CA ALA A 692 33.90 28.31 30.70
C ALA A 692 32.90 29.43 30.98
N CYS A 693 33.16 30.64 30.48
CA CYS A 693 32.31 31.81 30.67
C CYS A 693 32.63 32.89 29.62
N ASN A 694 31.60 33.59 29.12
CA ASN A 694 31.71 34.76 28.25
C ASN A 694 30.57 35.75 28.57
N SER A 695 30.88 37.06 28.57
CA SER A 695 29.92 38.15 28.75
C SER A 695 30.44 39.43 28.10
N GLN A 696 29.93 39.81 26.93
CA GLN A 696 30.48 40.91 26.13
C GLN A 696 29.80 42.26 26.39
N THR A 697 30.47 43.11 27.18
CA THR A 697 30.04 44.48 27.43
C THR A 697 30.39 45.42 26.26
N GLY A 698 29.60 45.42 25.19
CA GLY A 698 29.72 46.46 24.15
C GLY A 698 29.02 46.24 22.80
N THR A 699 28.57 45.03 22.48
CA THR A 699 27.89 44.71 21.22
C THR A 699 26.58 43.96 21.46
N TRP A 700 25.66 44.01 20.49
CA TRP A 700 24.41 43.21 20.53
C TRP A 700 24.79 41.72 20.45
N PRO A 701 24.37 40.87 21.41
CA PRO A 701 25.26 39.80 21.83
C PRO A 701 25.12 38.52 21.01
N THR A 702 26.27 38.01 20.59
CA THR A 702 26.51 36.57 20.47
C THR A 702 27.50 36.20 21.56
N GLU A 703 27.05 35.59 22.64
CA GLU A 703 27.95 34.99 23.61
C GLU A 703 28.36 33.61 23.11
N THR A 704 29.65 33.27 23.16
CA THR A 704 30.15 31.96 22.73
C THR A 704 31.22 31.47 23.70
N VAL A 705 31.10 30.22 24.12
CA VAL A 705 32.15 29.53 24.89
C VAL A 705 32.55 28.22 24.20
N THR A 706 33.84 27.93 24.23
CA THR A 706 34.43 26.71 23.67
C THR A 706 35.31 26.07 24.72
N PHE A 707 35.10 24.79 25.03
CA PHE A 707 35.82 24.08 26.09
C PHE A 707 35.92 22.58 25.81
N ALA A 708 36.83 21.90 26.51
CA ALA A 708 36.95 20.45 26.44
C ALA A 708 35.90 19.76 27.32
N VAL A 709 35.22 18.75 26.76
CA VAL A 709 34.29 17.88 27.47
C VAL A 709 34.79 16.44 27.53
N THR A 710 34.30 15.70 28.52
CA THR A 710 34.53 14.26 28.69
C THR A 710 33.21 13.52 28.59
N ALA A 711 33.20 12.39 27.85
CA ALA A 711 32.02 11.55 27.69
C ALA A 711 31.46 11.11 29.05
N GLY A 712 30.12 11.06 29.18
CA GLY A 712 29.44 10.66 30.41
C GLY A 712 29.55 11.63 31.59
N THR A 713 30.19 12.80 31.42
CA THR A 713 30.34 13.80 32.47
C THR A 713 29.23 14.85 32.40
N THR A 714 28.58 15.15 33.53
CA THR A 714 27.54 16.18 33.58
C THR A 714 28.10 17.59 33.59
N TYR A 715 27.66 18.38 32.61
CA TYR A 715 27.86 19.82 32.52
C TYR A 715 26.54 20.54 32.71
N PHE A 716 26.59 21.73 33.30
CA PHE A 716 25.45 22.63 33.43
C PHE A 716 25.74 23.90 32.64
N VAL A 717 24.93 24.17 31.62
CA VAL A 717 24.98 25.42 30.84
C VAL A 717 23.97 26.39 31.46
N LEU A 718 24.44 27.56 31.87
CA LEU A 718 23.63 28.62 32.43
C LEU A 718 23.65 29.82 31.49
N VAL A 719 22.46 30.32 31.14
CA VAL A 719 22.27 31.56 30.38
C VAL A 719 21.52 32.57 31.23
N ASP A 720 22.00 33.81 31.22
CA ASP A 720 21.55 34.91 32.08
C ASP A 720 21.59 36.24 31.31
N CYS A 721 20.75 37.20 31.72
CA CYS A 721 20.70 38.55 31.18
C CYS A 721 20.52 39.60 32.27
N HIS A 722 21.36 40.65 32.22
CA HIS A 722 21.32 41.72 33.22
C HIS A 722 20.22 42.73 32.91
N TYR A 723 19.13 42.71 33.68
CA TYR A 723 18.06 43.70 33.58
C TYR A 723 17.43 44.05 34.95
N ASN A 724 17.01 45.32 35.08
CA ASN A 724 16.64 45.94 36.36
C ASN A 724 15.12 46.18 36.55
N GLY A 725 14.26 45.54 35.74
CA GLY A 725 12.80 45.73 35.77
C GLY A 725 12.01 44.44 35.56
N THR A 726 10.78 44.39 36.09
CA THR A 726 9.96 43.17 36.17
C THR A 726 9.02 42.94 34.96
N THR A 727 9.13 43.77 33.91
CA THR A 727 8.21 43.78 32.76
C THR A 727 8.87 43.57 31.41
N TYR A 728 10.18 43.28 31.35
CA TYR A 728 10.86 42.92 30.12
C TYR A 728 10.94 41.39 29.99
N ASN A 729 10.72 40.89 28.79
CA ASN A 729 10.61 39.45 28.49
C ASN A 729 11.49 39.09 27.28
N PRO A 730 12.82 39.08 27.43
CA PRO A 730 13.72 38.79 26.33
C PRO A 730 13.68 37.31 25.94
N ARG A 731 13.78 37.06 24.63
CA ARG A 731 13.88 35.72 24.04
C ARG A 731 15.34 35.38 23.77
N TYR A 732 15.72 34.15 24.11
CA TYR A 732 17.02 33.57 23.76
C TYR A 732 16.92 32.43 22.75
N ASP A 733 18.06 32.21 22.10
CA ASP A 733 18.38 31.08 21.24
C ASP A 733 19.74 30.54 21.69
N LEU A 734 19.73 29.33 22.25
CA LEU A 734 20.89 28.62 22.79
C LEU A 734 21.18 27.44 21.87
N THR A 735 22.39 27.39 21.29
CA THR A 735 22.90 26.24 20.54
C THR A 735 23.99 25.55 21.35
N ILE A 736 23.84 24.25 21.58
CA ILE A 736 24.84 23.35 22.16
C ILE A 736 25.38 22.48 21.02
N THR A 737 26.68 22.55 20.76
CA THR A 737 27.37 21.74 19.74
C THR A 737 28.28 20.73 20.45
N ALA A 738 27.97 19.45 20.34
CA ALA A 738 28.82 18.37 20.84
C ALA A 738 30.09 18.17 19.99
N PRO A 739 31.12 17.47 20.51
CA PRO A 739 32.35 17.14 19.75
C PRO A 739 32.14 16.06 18.68
#